data_AF-A0A673A405-F1
#
_entry.id   AF-A0A673A405-F1
#
_cell.length_a   1.000
_cell.length_b   1.000
_cell.length_c   1.000
_cell.angle_alpha   90.00
_cell.angle_beta   90.00
_cell.angle_gamma   90.00
#
_symmetry.space_group_name_H-M   'P 1'
#
loop_
_entity.id
_entity.type
_entity.pdbx_description
1 polymer ?
#
loop_
_entity_poly.entity_id
_entity_poly.type
_entity_poly.pdbx_seq_one_letter_code
_entity_poly.pdbx_strand_id
1 'polypeptide(L)'
;MSKIDKMSILGVRSFGIEDKDKQVISFFTPLTVLVGPNGAGKTTIIECLKYVTTGEFPPGSKGSAFVHDPKDAHETDVRAQIRLLFTDVNGVKTTIHRSMSCTQKAKNYSFKSLEQVISRVIDGEKVSLSAKCADVDREMISALGVSKPVLNHVIFCHQEESNWPLSEGKALKEKFDSIFAATKYIKALETMRQQRLKQAQTVKECQVELRYLKQNKEKAQQIRETVATKEAQLMASKDNVQQIEGQIDPLENRVTDIDMKLSKVMKLDNDIKALDSRKKQMEEDNKELEETMEQVFQGSDEQLQDLYQNHQRTVKEKERRLTDCQKELERAGRECQRLTRVKADLLVEQGTLTPVLISMISDLQEREHQKQQSIDEMRDKKTGLERTVELKRDLQGKKQQELRNVRTELQRLEGSSSRLQELESELAKVERELQSALQSSNVDELKAEVVELQKEKAELDRIQRQLDQEMETLNTHTTARTQMDMLKKDKTEKEEQVRKIKSRHSEDLVSLLGHFPNKRELEDWIYAKSKEINSTRDKLAKLNKDLASSEQNKSHIAAELRKKEQQLANDEEKFFNVCGSQDLEQDLSKLQDDLEKISKQRAMLAGATAVYTQFISQLTEDREPCCPVCQRTFPSESDLQEVISDMQSKLRLVPDKLKNTEGELKRKEKKKEEMMALRPVRQSISQFQEKELPELRNRLQAVNREIEKLKGDVEEQETLLATLMSEEETAKACLQDISLMDRYLLDLKEVERKIAQQTAKLQGVDLTRTIQQVSQEKQETQHKLDTTSSKMDLKRKLIQDQQEQIQMLKSTVNETKAEKLQLSSDMQKQQQLEEQCVEFTTEIQALTRDIRDAKEQLSPLSATLEKLQQEKQELVERKRQKQEEGQEKISAIKERVKVITTLERDITKYTDEGKEEYKEQKESELQETGAQLHEADKQKEKINKEMGNIRQDIDTQKVQERWLQDNLTLRKRVEELKEVVAKREALMKDMGNMQLTLSSDLKKNRSIALGRQKGFEEEILHYRKELREDQYDKADERYKNKMIIMRTTELVIKDLDLYYKALDQTIMKFHSMKMDEINKIIRDLWRSTYRGQDIEYVEIRSDMDENSSAGVKRRVYNYRVVMVKGDTALDMRGRCSAGQKVLASLIIRLALAETFCLNCGILALDEPTTNLDRENIESLAHALVEIIKSRSGQRNFQLLIITHDEDFVELLGRSSYIEHFYRIRKNQDQNSEITKCSISSLSSYLH
;
A
#
# COMPACT_ATOMS: atom_id res chain seq x y z
N MET A 1 -20.39 -41.76 -19.47
CA MET A 1 -19.06 -42.40 -19.31
C MET A 1 -18.36 -42.33 -20.65
N SER A 2 -17.10 -41.94 -20.65
CA SER A 2 -16.26 -41.90 -21.84
C SER A 2 -15.91 -43.32 -22.30
N LYS A 3 -15.66 -43.48 -23.61
CA LYS A 3 -15.19 -44.73 -24.23
C LYS A 3 -14.29 -44.45 -25.43
N ILE A 4 -13.34 -45.33 -25.72
CA ILE A 4 -12.51 -45.29 -26.92
C ILE A 4 -13.16 -46.10 -28.04
N ASP A 5 -13.22 -45.54 -29.25
CA ASP A 5 -13.91 -46.18 -30.38
C ASP A 5 -12.90 -46.74 -31.39
N LYS A 6 -11.96 -45.92 -31.86
CA LYS A 6 -11.01 -46.30 -32.91
C LYS A 6 -9.69 -45.55 -32.78
N MET A 7 -8.58 -46.22 -33.04
CA MET A 7 -7.26 -45.59 -33.12
C MET A 7 -6.56 -45.95 -34.42
N SER A 8 -5.86 -44.97 -35.02
CA SER A 8 -4.93 -45.22 -36.12
C SER A 8 -3.51 -44.88 -35.70
N ILE A 9 -2.57 -45.76 -36.06
CA ILE A 9 -1.13 -45.62 -35.77
C ILE A 9 -0.36 -45.63 -37.10
N LEU A 10 0.59 -44.70 -37.24
CA LEU A 10 1.51 -44.62 -38.36
C LEU A 10 2.87 -44.09 -37.86
N GLY A 11 3.98 -44.69 -38.30
CA GLY A 11 5.34 -44.23 -38.04
C GLY A 11 5.77 -44.27 -36.56
N VAL A 12 5.12 -45.08 -35.72
CA VAL A 12 5.45 -45.21 -34.28
C VAL A 12 6.17 -46.53 -34.05
N ARG A 13 7.37 -46.50 -33.47
CA ARG A 13 8.25 -47.65 -33.24
C ARG A 13 8.32 -48.60 -34.42
N SER A 14 7.60 -49.71 -34.36
CA SER A 14 7.63 -50.78 -35.36
C SER A 14 6.49 -50.73 -36.38
N PHE A 15 5.58 -49.76 -36.26
CA PHE A 15 4.59 -49.47 -37.28
C PHE A 15 5.26 -48.67 -38.40
N GLY A 16 5.03 -49.08 -39.65
CA GLY A 16 5.67 -48.48 -40.83
C GLY A 16 5.28 -47.02 -41.07
N ILE A 17 6.02 -46.36 -41.95
CA ILE A 17 5.94 -44.90 -42.18
C ILE A 17 5.09 -44.53 -43.41
N GLU A 18 4.86 -45.47 -44.33
CA GLU A 18 4.09 -45.22 -45.54
C GLU A 18 2.58 -45.28 -45.26
N ASP A 19 1.77 -44.55 -46.05
CA ASP A 19 0.31 -44.56 -45.89
C ASP A 19 -0.30 -45.97 -46.02
N LYS A 20 0.33 -46.87 -46.78
CA LYS A 20 -0.06 -48.29 -46.89
C LYS A 20 0.12 -49.07 -45.59
N ASP A 21 1.06 -48.64 -44.74
CA ASP A 21 1.40 -49.29 -43.46
C ASP A 21 0.52 -48.82 -42.31
N LYS A 22 -0.36 -47.84 -42.55
CA LYS A 22 -1.26 -47.28 -41.55
C LYS A 22 -2.17 -48.37 -40.96
N GLN A 23 -1.95 -48.66 -39.68
CA GLN A 23 -2.77 -49.64 -38.96
C GLN A 23 -3.93 -48.96 -38.24
N VAL A 24 -5.10 -49.58 -38.28
CA VAL A 24 -6.31 -49.08 -37.62
C VAL A 24 -6.91 -50.16 -36.75
N ILE A 25 -7.11 -49.85 -35.47
CA ILE A 25 -7.73 -50.73 -34.48
C ILE A 25 -9.06 -50.13 -34.01
N SER A 26 -10.08 -50.98 -33.89
CA SER A 26 -11.36 -50.64 -33.24
C SER A 26 -11.43 -51.28 -31.88
N PHE A 27 -11.85 -50.54 -30.86
CA PHE A 27 -11.97 -51.06 -29.50
C PHE A 27 -13.40 -51.53 -29.25
N PHE A 28 -13.53 -52.79 -28.84
CA PHE A 28 -14.79 -53.43 -28.55
C PHE A 28 -15.23 -53.19 -27.09
N THR A 29 -16.52 -53.37 -26.85
CA THR A 29 -17.16 -53.28 -25.54
C THR A 29 -17.87 -54.61 -25.28
N PRO A 30 -17.65 -55.28 -24.14
CA PRO A 30 -16.87 -54.83 -22.99
C PRO A 30 -15.37 -55.17 -23.03
N LEU A 31 -14.90 -56.01 -23.97
CA LEU A 31 -13.52 -56.52 -23.97
C LEU A 31 -12.88 -56.49 -25.35
N THR A 32 -11.64 -56.00 -25.43
CA THR A 32 -10.76 -56.08 -26.60
C THR A 32 -9.52 -56.89 -26.23
N VAL A 33 -9.23 -57.95 -26.98
CA VAL A 33 -8.05 -58.80 -26.76
C VAL A 33 -7.06 -58.65 -27.91
N LEU A 34 -5.79 -58.44 -27.57
CA LEU A 34 -4.66 -58.26 -28.49
C LEU A 34 -3.65 -59.39 -28.26
N VAL A 35 -3.43 -60.21 -29.28
CA VAL A 35 -2.59 -61.40 -29.23
C VAL A 35 -1.46 -61.31 -30.22
N GLY A 36 -0.27 -61.81 -29.87
CA GLY A 36 0.84 -61.92 -30.81
C GLY A 36 2.15 -62.30 -30.14
N PRO A 37 3.18 -62.65 -30.91
CA PRO A 37 4.49 -63.01 -30.36
C PRO A 37 5.19 -61.80 -29.72
N ASN A 38 6.26 -62.07 -28.97
CA ASN A 38 7.12 -61.02 -28.41
C ASN A 38 7.78 -60.21 -29.54
N GLY A 39 7.88 -58.89 -29.35
CA GLY A 39 8.42 -57.98 -30.37
C GLY A 39 7.46 -57.63 -31.52
N ALA A 40 6.23 -58.15 -31.54
CA ALA A 40 5.23 -57.84 -32.57
C ALA A 40 4.68 -56.40 -32.52
N GLY A 41 4.98 -55.63 -31.47
CA GLY A 41 4.46 -54.27 -31.29
C GLY A 41 3.16 -54.16 -30.47
N LYS A 42 2.83 -55.18 -29.67
CA LYS A 42 1.61 -55.20 -28.83
C LYS A 42 1.59 -54.05 -27.80
N THR A 43 2.64 -53.95 -26.98
CA THR A 43 2.83 -52.89 -25.98
C THR A 43 2.77 -51.51 -26.59
N THR A 44 3.24 -51.34 -27.84
CA THR A 44 3.19 -50.07 -28.57
C THR A 44 1.77 -49.52 -28.73
N ILE A 45 0.74 -50.37 -28.77
CA ILE A 45 -0.65 -49.92 -28.82
C ILE A 45 -1.05 -49.24 -27.50
N ILE A 46 -0.68 -49.78 -26.34
CA ILE A 46 -0.89 -49.12 -25.03
C ILE A 46 -0.08 -47.85 -24.95
N GLU A 47 1.17 -47.86 -25.43
CA GLU A 47 2.00 -46.66 -25.45
C GLU A 47 1.38 -45.54 -26.30
N CYS A 48 0.80 -45.88 -27.46
CA CYS A 48 0.05 -44.93 -28.29
C CYS A 48 -1.19 -44.39 -27.56
N LEU A 49 -1.93 -45.25 -26.86
CA LEU A 49 -3.09 -44.82 -26.05
C LEU A 49 -2.66 -43.92 -24.89
N LYS A 50 -1.58 -44.25 -24.19
CA LYS A 50 -0.99 -43.41 -23.15
C LYS A 50 -0.59 -42.05 -23.72
N TYR A 51 0.21 -42.03 -24.79
CA TYR A 51 0.70 -40.79 -25.39
C TYR A 51 -0.44 -39.93 -25.95
N VAL A 52 -1.41 -40.50 -26.65
CA VAL A 52 -2.50 -39.71 -27.24
C VAL A 52 -3.39 -39.10 -26.16
N THR A 53 -3.57 -39.79 -25.01
CA THR A 53 -4.41 -39.32 -23.91
C THR A 53 -3.71 -38.38 -22.94
N THR A 54 -2.41 -38.55 -22.69
CA THR A 54 -1.68 -37.78 -21.65
C THR A 54 -0.49 -36.97 -22.14
N GLY A 55 -0.06 -37.17 -23.39
CA GLY A 55 1.15 -36.56 -23.96
C GLY A 55 2.45 -37.15 -23.43
N GLU A 56 2.41 -38.17 -22.56
CA GLU A 56 3.62 -38.77 -21.97
C GLU A 56 4.14 -39.95 -22.78
N PHE A 57 5.47 -40.02 -22.88
CA PHE A 57 6.16 -41.10 -23.54
C PHE A 57 6.29 -42.33 -22.62
N PRO A 58 6.54 -43.51 -23.20
CA PRO A 58 6.91 -44.71 -22.44
C PRO A 58 8.16 -44.48 -21.57
N PRO A 59 8.27 -45.17 -20.41
CA PRO A 59 9.46 -45.10 -19.57
C PRO A 59 10.74 -45.45 -20.34
N GLY A 60 11.85 -44.79 -20.01
CA GLY A 60 13.15 -45.01 -20.67
C GLY A 60 13.25 -44.47 -22.11
N SER A 61 12.14 -44.05 -22.74
CA SER A 61 12.16 -43.49 -24.09
C SER A 61 12.26 -41.96 -24.07
N LYS A 62 13.16 -41.41 -24.89
CA LYS A 62 13.07 -40.01 -25.35
C LYS A 62 12.20 -39.98 -26.59
N GLY A 63 11.52 -38.88 -26.89
CA GLY A 63 10.57 -38.81 -28.02
C GLY A 63 11.11 -39.34 -29.36
N SER A 64 12.43 -39.27 -29.59
CA SER A 64 13.10 -39.84 -30.77
C SER A 64 13.01 -41.37 -30.88
N ALA A 65 13.00 -42.10 -29.77
CA ALA A 65 12.91 -43.57 -29.74
C ALA A 65 11.46 -44.09 -29.85
N PHE A 66 10.48 -43.18 -29.79
CA PHE A 66 9.07 -43.51 -29.95
C PHE A 66 8.61 -43.42 -31.40
N VAL A 67 9.24 -42.53 -32.18
CA VAL A 67 9.08 -42.46 -33.65
C VAL A 67 9.85 -43.63 -34.28
N HIS A 68 9.34 -44.18 -35.38
CA HIS A 68 10.04 -45.19 -36.17
C HIS A 68 11.44 -44.70 -36.55
N ASP A 69 12.47 -45.53 -36.42
CA ASP A 69 13.85 -45.06 -36.57
C ASP A 69 14.12 -44.60 -38.01
N PRO A 70 14.58 -43.35 -38.22
CA PRO A 70 14.98 -42.86 -39.54
C PRO A 70 15.95 -43.78 -40.30
N LYS A 71 16.85 -44.48 -39.59
CA LYS A 71 17.79 -45.42 -40.22
C LYS A 71 17.09 -46.67 -40.75
N ASP A 72 16.14 -47.21 -39.98
CA ASP A 72 15.36 -48.40 -40.35
C ASP A 72 14.40 -48.06 -41.51
N ALA A 73 13.87 -46.85 -41.52
CA ALA A 73 13.04 -46.31 -42.61
C ALA A 73 13.84 -45.89 -43.85
N HIS A 74 15.18 -45.84 -43.78
CA HIS A 74 16.05 -45.28 -44.82
C HIS A 74 15.71 -43.82 -45.22
N GLU A 75 15.22 -43.02 -44.27
CA GLU A 75 14.87 -41.61 -44.46
C GLU A 75 15.62 -40.69 -43.48
N THR A 76 15.72 -39.40 -43.80
CA THR A 76 16.37 -38.41 -42.90
C THR A 76 15.40 -37.78 -41.91
N ASP A 77 14.10 -37.71 -42.23
CA ASP A 77 13.04 -37.16 -41.38
C ASP A 77 11.83 -38.08 -41.41
N VAL A 78 11.57 -38.77 -40.30
CA VAL A 78 10.40 -39.66 -40.17
C VAL A 78 9.30 -38.96 -39.41
N ARG A 79 8.06 -39.07 -39.91
CA ARG A 79 6.87 -38.54 -39.25
C ARG A 79 6.03 -39.67 -38.67
N ALA A 80 5.58 -39.47 -37.44
CA ALA A 80 4.64 -40.36 -36.77
C ALA A 80 3.31 -39.65 -36.50
N GLN A 81 2.24 -40.42 -36.56
CA GLN A 81 0.90 -39.92 -36.39
C GLN A 81 0.03 -40.90 -35.61
N ILE A 82 -0.63 -40.39 -34.56
CA ILE A 82 -1.63 -41.12 -33.80
C ILE A 82 -2.94 -40.34 -33.86
N ARG A 83 -4.03 -41.01 -34.25
CA ARG A 83 -5.39 -40.46 -34.18
C ARG A 83 -6.26 -41.37 -33.33
N LEU A 84 -6.98 -40.80 -32.37
CA LEU A 84 -7.92 -41.51 -31.53
C LEU A 84 -9.30 -40.86 -31.68
N LEU A 85 -10.29 -41.67 -32.05
CA LEU A 85 -11.70 -41.37 -31.98
C LEU A 85 -12.24 -41.96 -30.68
N PHE A 86 -12.89 -41.13 -29.87
CA PHE A 86 -13.48 -41.52 -28.61
C PHE A 86 -14.78 -40.75 -28.37
N THR A 87 -15.61 -41.27 -27.48
CA THR A 87 -16.81 -40.59 -26.99
C THR A 87 -16.48 -39.99 -25.63
N ASP A 88 -16.73 -38.69 -25.46
CA ASP A 88 -16.43 -37.98 -24.22
C ASP A 88 -17.45 -38.28 -23.10
N VAL A 89 -17.23 -37.70 -21.91
CA VAL A 89 -18.14 -37.86 -20.76
C VAL A 89 -19.58 -37.43 -21.02
N ASN A 90 -19.78 -36.48 -21.95
CA ASN A 90 -21.08 -35.93 -22.33
C ASN A 90 -21.74 -36.72 -23.48
N GLY A 91 -21.07 -37.76 -24.01
CA GLY A 91 -21.57 -38.56 -25.13
C GLY A 91 -21.23 -38.00 -26.51
N VAL A 92 -20.38 -36.97 -26.60
CA VAL A 92 -20.01 -36.34 -27.87
C VAL A 92 -18.82 -37.05 -28.49
N LYS A 93 -18.91 -37.33 -29.80
CA LYS A 93 -17.79 -37.92 -30.56
C LYS A 93 -16.68 -36.90 -30.74
N THR A 94 -15.51 -37.24 -30.21
CA THR A 94 -14.31 -36.41 -30.19
C THR A 94 -13.17 -37.14 -30.89
N THR A 95 -12.46 -36.44 -31.78
CA THR A 95 -11.26 -36.96 -32.43
C THR A 95 -10.05 -36.13 -32.01
N ILE A 96 -9.02 -36.79 -31.48
CA ILE A 96 -7.73 -36.20 -31.19
C ILE A 96 -6.69 -36.72 -32.19
N HIS A 97 -5.84 -35.82 -32.66
CA HIS A 97 -4.78 -36.09 -33.61
C HIS A 97 -3.47 -35.51 -33.07
N ARG A 98 -2.48 -36.38 -32.85
CA ARG A 98 -1.12 -35.99 -32.45
C ARG A 98 -0.15 -36.41 -33.53
N SER A 99 0.67 -35.45 -33.97
CA SER A 99 1.72 -35.67 -34.96
C SER A 99 3.07 -35.32 -34.35
N MET A 100 4.11 -36.04 -34.75
CA MET A 100 5.48 -35.82 -34.30
C MET A 100 6.46 -36.19 -35.42
N SER A 101 7.68 -35.68 -35.34
CA SER A 101 8.75 -36.08 -36.26
C SER A 101 10.06 -36.35 -35.53
N CYS A 102 10.85 -37.24 -36.11
CA CYS A 102 12.21 -37.50 -35.70
C CYS A 102 13.14 -37.33 -36.91
N THR A 103 14.07 -36.39 -36.80
CA THR A 103 15.05 -36.09 -37.84
C THR A 103 16.42 -36.59 -37.41
N GLN A 104 17.09 -37.36 -38.26
CA GLN A 104 18.48 -37.78 -38.04
C GLN A 104 19.43 -36.64 -38.44
N LYS A 105 20.22 -36.13 -37.48
CA LYS A 105 21.32 -35.19 -37.74
C LYS A 105 22.63 -35.92 -37.50
N ALA A 106 23.60 -35.88 -38.41
CA ALA A 106 24.96 -36.45 -38.26
C ALA A 106 25.10 -37.64 -37.26
N LYS A 107 25.34 -37.36 -35.95
CA LYS A 107 25.44 -38.37 -34.86
C LYS A 107 24.25 -38.39 -33.87
N ASN A 108 23.30 -37.45 -33.92
CA ASN A 108 22.22 -37.28 -32.94
C ASN A 108 20.83 -37.26 -33.59
N TYR A 109 19.84 -37.81 -32.88
CA TYR A 109 18.42 -37.69 -33.28
C TYR A 109 17.79 -36.42 -32.71
N SER A 110 16.98 -35.74 -33.51
CA SER A 110 16.23 -34.54 -33.13
C SER A 110 14.73 -34.87 -33.15
N PHE A 111 14.08 -34.80 -31.99
CA PHE A 111 12.63 -35.01 -31.88
C PHE A 111 11.87 -33.68 -31.91
N LYS A 112 10.71 -33.66 -32.57
CA LYS A 112 9.82 -32.50 -32.60
C LYS A 112 8.36 -32.96 -32.50
N SER A 113 7.62 -32.44 -31.52
CA SER A 113 6.15 -32.50 -31.54
C SER A 113 5.62 -31.53 -32.59
N LEU A 114 4.78 -32.01 -33.50
CA LEU A 114 4.12 -31.19 -34.52
C LEU A 114 2.75 -30.71 -34.02
N GLU A 115 1.95 -30.10 -34.90
CA GLU A 115 0.61 -29.62 -34.56
C GLU A 115 -0.28 -30.75 -34.03
N GLN A 116 -1.03 -30.43 -32.97
CA GLN A 116 -1.95 -31.35 -32.31
C GLN A 116 -3.33 -30.73 -32.32
N VAL A 117 -4.33 -31.50 -32.73
CA VAL A 117 -5.69 -31.00 -32.95
C VAL A 117 -6.67 -31.89 -32.21
N ILE A 118 -7.57 -31.27 -31.45
CA ILE A 118 -8.75 -31.95 -30.90
C ILE A 118 -10.00 -31.36 -31.56
N SER A 119 -10.89 -32.23 -32.01
CA SER A 119 -12.11 -31.85 -32.73
C SER A 119 -13.32 -32.56 -32.17
N ARG A 120 -14.42 -31.83 -32.02
CA ARG A 120 -15.72 -32.34 -31.57
C ARG A 120 -16.75 -32.21 -32.68
N VAL A 121 -17.66 -33.17 -32.75
CA VAL A 121 -18.83 -33.08 -33.63
C VAL A 121 -20.02 -32.61 -32.81
N ILE A 122 -20.41 -31.35 -32.97
CA ILE A 122 -21.56 -30.73 -32.28
C ILE A 122 -22.57 -30.37 -33.36
N ASP A 123 -23.81 -30.86 -33.25
CA ASP A 123 -24.91 -30.58 -34.20
C ASP A 123 -24.58 -30.87 -35.69
N GLY A 124 -23.68 -31.82 -35.94
CA GLY A 124 -23.23 -32.19 -37.29
C GLY A 124 -22.05 -31.35 -37.82
N GLU A 125 -21.68 -30.26 -37.15
CA GLU A 125 -20.50 -29.45 -37.48
C GLU A 125 -19.26 -29.89 -36.70
N LYS A 126 -18.11 -29.91 -37.37
CA LYS A 126 -16.82 -30.20 -36.76
C LYS A 126 -16.21 -28.93 -36.19
N VAL A 127 -16.21 -28.81 -34.87
CA VAL A 127 -15.52 -27.73 -34.16
C VAL A 127 -14.12 -28.21 -33.78
N SER A 128 -13.08 -27.62 -34.38
CA SER A 128 -11.68 -27.95 -34.10
C SER A 128 -11.02 -26.90 -33.21
N LEU A 129 -10.37 -27.35 -32.15
CA LEU A 129 -9.47 -26.56 -31.33
C LEU A 129 -8.03 -26.97 -31.70
N SER A 130 -7.33 -26.12 -32.45
CA SER A 130 -5.86 -26.19 -32.56
C SER A 130 -5.27 -25.31 -31.47
N ALA A 131 -4.51 -25.92 -30.55
CA ALA A 131 -3.98 -25.25 -29.37
C ALA A 131 -2.57 -25.76 -29.03
N LYS A 132 -1.89 -25.10 -28.10
CA LYS A 132 -0.59 -25.59 -27.59
C LYS A 132 -0.78 -26.97 -26.94
N CYS A 133 0.26 -27.82 -26.97
CA CYS A 133 0.20 -29.20 -26.47
C CYS A 133 -0.41 -29.32 -25.05
N ALA A 134 -0.09 -28.38 -24.15
CA ALA A 134 -0.60 -28.36 -22.77
C ALA A 134 -2.11 -28.09 -22.65
N ASP A 135 -2.70 -27.38 -23.63
CA ASP A 135 -4.14 -27.12 -23.67
C ASP A 135 -4.90 -28.34 -24.18
N VAL A 136 -4.33 -29.05 -25.18
CA VAL A 136 -4.86 -30.32 -25.69
C VAL A 136 -4.87 -31.39 -24.60
N ASP A 137 -3.80 -31.51 -23.81
CA ASP A 137 -3.74 -32.45 -22.68
C ASP A 137 -4.82 -32.17 -21.64
N ARG A 138 -5.05 -30.89 -21.31
CA ARG A 138 -6.08 -30.47 -20.35
C ARG A 138 -7.48 -30.79 -20.86
N GLU A 139 -7.73 -30.50 -22.14
CA GLU A 139 -9.01 -30.80 -22.77
C GLU A 139 -9.26 -32.30 -22.84
N MET A 140 -8.22 -33.10 -23.08
CA MET A 140 -8.31 -34.56 -23.11
C MET A 140 -8.66 -35.17 -21.75
N ILE A 141 -8.03 -34.68 -20.68
CA ILE A 141 -8.33 -35.05 -19.28
C ILE A 141 -9.79 -34.72 -18.94
N SER A 142 -10.26 -33.54 -19.36
CA SER A 142 -11.64 -33.10 -19.18
C SER A 142 -12.63 -33.98 -19.94
N ALA A 143 -12.33 -34.26 -21.23
CA ALA A 143 -13.18 -35.04 -22.11
C ALA A 143 -13.30 -36.51 -21.67
N LEU A 144 -12.22 -37.12 -21.15
CA LEU A 144 -12.27 -38.47 -20.57
C LEU A 144 -12.85 -38.50 -19.15
N GLY A 145 -12.80 -37.39 -18.43
CA GLY A 145 -13.32 -37.28 -17.05
C GLY A 145 -12.46 -37.96 -15.99
N VAL A 146 -11.16 -38.14 -16.26
CA VAL A 146 -10.21 -38.82 -15.37
C VAL A 146 -8.89 -38.06 -15.31
N SER A 147 -8.26 -38.03 -14.13
CA SER A 147 -7.01 -37.31 -13.92
C SER A 147 -5.83 -37.92 -14.70
N LYS A 148 -4.86 -37.07 -15.07
CA LYS A 148 -3.63 -37.51 -15.76
C LYS A 148 -2.90 -38.66 -15.03
N PRO A 149 -2.68 -38.61 -13.70
CA PRO A 149 -1.99 -39.70 -13.00
C PRO A 149 -2.74 -41.03 -13.05
N VAL A 150 -4.08 -41.00 -13.05
CA VAL A 150 -4.90 -42.21 -13.17
C VAL A 150 -4.79 -42.80 -14.58
N LEU A 151 -4.81 -41.96 -15.62
CA LEU A 151 -4.57 -42.41 -17.00
C LEU A 151 -3.19 -43.08 -17.16
N ASN A 152 -2.16 -42.50 -16.54
CA ASN A 152 -0.77 -42.97 -16.68
C ASN A 152 -0.41 -44.19 -15.83
N HIS A 153 -0.85 -44.23 -14.56
CA HIS A 153 -0.39 -45.24 -13.59
C HIS A 153 -1.40 -46.35 -13.36
N VAL A 154 -2.67 -46.14 -13.72
CA VAL A 154 -3.76 -47.10 -13.48
C VAL A 154 -4.30 -47.65 -14.79
N ILE A 155 -4.81 -46.79 -15.68
CA ILE A 155 -5.49 -47.18 -16.92
C ILE A 155 -4.51 -47.70 -17.97
N PHE A 156 -3.61 -46.84 -18.47
CA PHE A 156 -2.61 -47.16 -19.50
C PHE A 156 -1.21 -47.33 -18.88
N CYS A 157 -1.14 -48.09 -17.79
CA CYS A 157 0.13 -48.38 -17.13
C CYS A 157 1.02 -49.19 -18.07
N HIS A 158 2.28 -48.78 -18.17
CA HIS A 158 3.27 -49.47 -19.00
C HIS A 158 3.71 -50.80 -18.37
N GLN A 159 4.03 -51.81 -19.19
CA GLN A 159 4.44 -53.14 -18.74
C GLN A 159 5.56 -53.10 -17.67
N GLU A 160 6.63 -52.35 -17.94
CA GLU A 160 7.78 -52.21 -17.02
C GLU A 160 7.46 -51.52 -15.68
N GLU A 161 6.38 -50.71 -15.65
CA GLU A 161 5.96 -49.99 -14.44
C GLU A 161 4.78 -50.66 -13.73
N SER A 162 4.27 -51.78 -14.23
CA SER A 162 3.08 -52.47 -13.72
C SER A 162 3.13 -52.79 -12.22
N ASN A 163 4.34 -53.08 -11.69
CA ASN A 163 4.58 -53.42 -10.29
C ASN A 163 4.81 -52.22 -9.36
N TRP A 164 4.51 -51.00 -9.81
CA TRP A 164 4.72 -49.79 -9.00
C TRP A 164 4.04 -49.77 -7.63
N PRO A 165 2.89 -50.44 -7.36
CA PRO A 165 2.31 -50.47 -6.02
C PRO A 165 3.23 -51.10 -4.96
N LEU A 166 4.22 -51.88 -5.38
CA LEU A 166 5.22 -52.51 -4.52
C LEU A 166 6.61 -51.84 -4.61
N SER A 167 6.67 -50.64 -5.20
CA SER A 167 7.90 -49.85 -5.31
C SER A 167 8.34 -49.26 -3.97
N GLU A 168 9.47 -48.55 -3.96
CA GLU A 168 10.01 -47.98 -2.72
C GLU A 168 9.09 -46.91 -2.13
N GLY A 169 9.12 -46.75 -0.80
CA GLY A 169 8.18 -45.88 -0.07
C GLY A 169 8.07 -44.45 -0.64
N LYS A 170 9.17 -43.88 -1.15
CA LYS A 170 9.15 -42.56 -1.82
C LYS A 170 8.41 -42.59 -3.16
N ALA A 171 8.77 -43.51 -4.05
CA ALA A 171 8.16 -43.63 -5.38
C ALA A 171 6.67 -44.01 -5.30
N LEU A 172 6.34 -44.93 -4.39
CA LEU A 172 4.98 -45.36 -4.10
C LEU A 172 4.11 -44.19 -3.64
N LYS A 173 4.63 -43.41 -2.71
CA LYS A 173 3.98 -42.22 -2.18
C LYS A 173 3.76 -41.14 -3.23
N GLU A 174 4.75 -40.86 -4.07
CA GLU A 174 4.60 -39.88 -5.15
C GLU A 174 3.46 -40.27 -6.10
N LYS A 175 3.35 -41.56 -6.45
CA LYS A 175 2.26 -42.09 -7.29
C LYS A 175 0.90 -41.98 -6.58
N PHE A 176 0.77 -42.41 -5.32
CA PHE A 176 -0.49 -42.25 -4.57
C PHE A 176 -0.89 -40.78 -4.39
N ASP A 177 0.02 -39.91 -3.93
CA ASP A 177 -0.26 -38.48 -3.75
C ASP A 177 -0.72 -37.80 -5.05
N SER A 178 -0.19 -38.26 -6.19
CA SER A 178 -0.61 -37.79 -7.51
C SER A 178 -2.02 -38.29 -7.90
N ILE A 179 -2.34 -39.56 -7.63
CA ILE A 179 -3.65 -40.18 -7.91
C ILE A 179 -4.76 -39.53 -7.10
N PHE A 180 -4.54 -39.33 -5.80
CA PHE A 180 -5.49 -38.64 -4.90
C PHE A 180 -5.63 -37.15 -5.22
N ALA A 181 -4.83 -36.60 -6.13
CA ALA A 181 -4.76 -35.17 -6.46
C ALA A 181 -4.58 -34.25 -5.24
N ALA A 182 -4.10 -34.80 -4.12
CA ALA A 182 -3.91 -34.10 -2.86
C ALA A 182 -2.91 -32.94 -3.03
N THR A 183 -1.98 -33.06 -3.98
CA THR A 183 -0.98 -32.02 -4.28
C THR A 183 -1.57 -30.65 -4.61
N LYS A 184 -2.75 -30.56 -5.26
CA LYS A 184 -3.41 -29.27 -5.54
C LYS A 184 -3.94 -28.63 -4.26
N TYR A 185 -4.64 -29.41 -3.44
CA TYR A 185 -5.21 -28.92 -2.18
C TYR A 185 -4.13 -28.63 -1.13
N ILE A 186 -3.05 -29.41 -1.12
CA ILE A 186 -1.86 -29.16 -0.29
C ILE A 186 -1.20 -27.82 -0.67
N LYS A 187 -1.09 -27.51 -1.98
CA LYS A 187 -0.60 -26.19 -2.43
C LYS A 187 -1.53 -25.06 -2.00
N ALA A 188 -2.84 -25.27 -2.02
CA ALA A 188 -3.80 -24.28 -1.53
C ALA A 188 -3.63 -24.04 -0.02
N LEU A 189 -3.54 -25.10 0.79
CA LEU A 189 -3.26 -25.02 2.23
C LEU A 189 -1.95 -24.27 2.52
N GLU A 190 -0.89 -24.55 1.77
CA GLU A 190 0.39 -23.84 1.92
C GLU A 190 0.27 -22.36 1.57
N THR A 191 -0.47 -22.03 0.51
CA THR A 191 -0.75 -20.64 0.13
C THR A 191 -1.51 -19.90 1.23
N MET A 192 -2.55 -20.53 1.80
CA MET A 192 -3.32 -19.97 2.92
C MET A 192 -2.47 -19.76 4.16
N ARG A 193 -1.57 -20.70 4.46
CA ARG A 193 -0.59 -20.58 5.55
C ARG A 193 0.36 -19.40 5.35
N GLN A 194 0.93 -19.25 4.15
CA GLN A 194 1.83 -18.14 3.82
C GLN A 194 1.11 -16.79 3.94
N GLN A 195 -0.13 -16.69 3.45
CA GLN A 195 -0.95 -15.49 3.64
C GLN A 195 -1.21 -15.20 5.11
N ARG A 196 -1.55 -16.22 5.91
CA ARG A 196 -1.76 -16.07 7.36
C ARG A 196 -0.51 -15.52 8.07
N LEU A 197 0.67 -16.04 7.74
CA LEU A 197 1.95 -15.56 8.29
C LEU A 197 2.24 -14.11 7.89
N LYS A 198 2.01 -13.76 6.62
CA LYS A 198 2.18 -12.40 6.12
C LYS A 198 1.27 -11.41 6.84
N GLN A 199 -0.02 -11.74 6.99
CA GLN A 199 -0.97 -10.89 7.71
C GLN A 199 -0.62 -10.78 9.21
N ALA A 200 -0.15 -11.87 9.84
CA ALA A 200 0.30 -11.83 11.23
C ALA A 200 1.51 -10.90 11.44
N GLN A 201 2.41 -10.84 10.46
CA GLN A 201 3.52 -9.87 10.46
C GLN A 201 3.00 -8.44 10.31
N THR A 202 2.06 -8.20 9.40
CA THR A 202 1.40 -6.89 9.24
C THR A 202 0.70 -6.43 10.53
N VAL A 203 0.05 -7.35 11.27
CA VAL A 203 -0.54 -7.02 12.58
C VAL A 203 0.54 -6.57 13.58
N LYS A 204 1.70 -7.24 13.64
CA LYS A 204 2.81 -6.83 14.52
C LYS A 204 3.33 -5.44 14.16
N GLU A 205 3.50 -5.15 12.88
CA GLU A 205 3.92 -3.83 12.39
C GLU A 205 2.89 -2.75 12.76
N CYS A 206 1.59 -3.03 12.53
CA CYS A 206 0.51 -2.15 12.93
C CYS A 206 0.47 -1.92 14.45
N GLN A 207 0.75 -2.94 15.26
CA GLN A 207 0.80 -2.81 16.72
C GLN A 207 1.93 -1.89 17.18
N VAL A 208 3.11 -1.95 16.56
CA VAL A 208 4.22 -1.04 16.88
C VAL A 208 3.85 0.39 16.50
N GLU A 209 3.32 0.60 15.30
CA GLU A 209 2.92 1.92 14.82
C GLU A 209 1.78 2.52 15.65
N LEU A 210 0.81 1.69 16.08
CA LEU A 210 -0.27 2.10 16.98
C LEU A 210 0.24 2.59 18.33
N ARG A 211 1.35 2.05 18.87
CA ARG A 211 1.92 2.58 20.12
C ARG A 211 2.40 4.01 19.93
N TYR A 212 3.09 4.29 18.83
CA TYR A 212 3.57 5.64 18.50
C TYR A 212 2.39 6.60 18.23
N LEU A 213 1.42 6.19 17.41
CA LEU A 213 0.22 7.00 17.12
C LEU A 213 -0.61 7.25 18.38
N LYS A 214 -0.65 6.30 19.34
CA LYS A 214 -1.31 6.49 20.63
C LYS A 214 -0.63 7.59 21.45
N GLN A 215 0.70 7.58 21.52
CA GLN A 215 1.46 8.64 22.21
C GLN A 215 1.21 10.02 21.59
N ASN A 216 1.21 10.10 20.25
CA ASN A 216 0.91 11.35 19.56
C ASN A 216 -0.51 11.84 19.82
N LYS A 217 -1.49 10.92 19.85
CA LYS A 217 -2.88 11.24 20.22
C LYS A 217 -2.97 11.77 21.65
N GLU A 218 -2.37 11.09 22.62
CA GLU A 218 -2.39 11.50 24.04
C GLU A 218 -1.73 12.86 24.22
N LYS A 219 -0.59 13.10 23.56
CA LYS A 219 0.09 14.40 23.59
C LYS A 219 -0.73 15.51 22.92
N ALA A 220 -1.34 15.24 21.76
CA ALA A 220 -2.25 16.19 21.11
C ALA A 220 -3.45 16.53 22.02
N GLN A 221 -3.99 15.56 22.75
CA GLN A 221 -5.05 15.79 23.72
C GLN A 221 -4.59 16.67 24.89
N GLN A 222 -3.41 16.41 25.46
CA GLN A 222 -2.82 17.25 26.52
C GLN A 222 -2.63 18.70 26.08
N ILE A 223 -2.16 18.92 24.84
CA ILE A 223 -2.00 20.27 24.29
C ILE A 223 -3.36 20.94 24.10
N ARG A 224 -4.40 20.23 23.62
CA ARG A 224 -5.77 20.77 23.52
C ARG A 224 -6.33 21.17 24.88
N GLU A 225 -6.15 20.35 25.91
CA GLU A 225 -6.57 20.65 27.28
C GLU A 225 -5.83 21.87 27.86
N THR A 226 -4.54 22.01 27.54
CA THR A 226 -3.73 23.17 27.91
C THR A 226 -4.23 24.44 27.22
N VAL A 227 -4.54 24.39 25.92
CA VAL A 227 -5.13 25.51 25.17
C VAL A 227 -6.47 25.93 25.80
N ALA A 228 -7.36 24.99 26.08
CA ALA A 228 -8.65 25.29 26.71
C ALA A 228 -8.49 25.96 28.09
N THR A 229 -7.53 25.50 28.88
CA THR A 229 -7.22 26.09 30.20
C THR A 229 -6.72 27.52 30.06
N LYS A 230 -5.82 27.79 29.10
CA LYS A 230 -5.28 29.13 28.83
C LYS A 230 -6.32 30.08 28.26
N GLU A 231 -7.22 29.59 27.41
CA GLU A 231 -8.36 30.37 26.89
C GLU A 231 -9.31 30.79 28.01
N ALA A 232 -9.59 29.90 28.97
CA ALA A 232 -10.37 30.23 30.16
C ALA A 232 -9.69 31.30 31.04
N GLN A 233 -8.37 31.20 31.23
CA GLN A 233 -7.57 32.21 31.96
C GLN A 233 -7.56 33.57 31.25
N LEU A 234 -7.48 33.58 29.92
CA LEU A 234 -7.56 34.79 29.11
C LEU A 234 -8.93 35.46 29.24
N MET A 235 -10.02 34.69 29.19
CA MET A 235 -11.38 35.22 29.39
C MET A 235 -11.54 35.86 30.77
N ALA A 236 -11.13 35.17 31.84
CA ALA A 236 -11.18 35.72 33.19
C ALA A 236 -10.32 37.01 33.34
N SER A 237 -9.20 37.11 32.63
CA SER A 237 -8.38 38.32 32.59
C SER A 237 -9.03 39.45 31.80
N LYS A 238 -9.80 39.13 30.73
CA LYS A 238 -10.59 40.10 29.95
C LYS A 238 -11.74 40.68 30.79
N ASP A 239 -12.44 39.85 31.53
CA ASP A 239 -13.51 40.29 32.43
C ASP A 239 -12.97 41.20 33.55
N ASN A 240 -11.82 40.87 34.13
CA ASN A 240 -11.16 41.71 35.13
C ASN A 240 -10.76 43.10 34.58
N VAL A 241 -10.27 43.16 33.33
CA VAL A 241 -9.93 44.46 32.71
C VAL A 241 -11.18 45.30 32.47
N GLN A 242 -12.27 44.69 31.97
CA GLN A 242 -13.54 45.40 31.80
C GLN A 242 -14.09 45.94 33.13
N GLN A 243 -13.97 45.18 34.21
CA GLN A 243 -14.39 45.62 35.54
C GLN A 243 -13.56 46.83 36.04
N ILE A 244 -12.24 46.84 35.79
CA ILE A 244 -11.36 47.97 36.14
C ILE A 244 -11.66 49.18 35.26
N GLU A 245 -11.90 49.00 33.96
CA GLU A 245 -12.27 50.09 33.03
C GLU A 245 -13.60 50.74 33.43
N GLY A 246 -14.61 49.94 33.81
CA GLY A 246 -15.89 50.45 34.32
C GLY A 246 -15.77 51.29 35.61
N GLN A 247 -14.67 51.16 36.37
CA GLN A 247 -14.38 52.00 37.54
C GLN A 247 -13.58 53.27 37.19
N ILE A 248 -12.86 53.28 36.06
CA ILE A 248 -12.05 54.41 35.59
C ILE A 248 -12.91 55.44 34.86
N ASP A 249 -13.86 55.01 34.03
CA ASP A 249 -14.70 55.91 33.23
C ASP A 249 -15.46 56.98 34.04
N PRO A 250 -16.09 56.67 35.21
CA PRO A 250 -16.75 57.69 36.03
C PRO A 250 -15.75 58.69 36.64
N LEU A 251 -14.51 58.26 36.90
CA LEU A 251 -13.47 59.11 37.46
C LEU A 251 -12.88 60.05 36.40
N GLU A 252 -12.67 59.58 35.17
CA GLU A 252 -12.19 60.43 34.07
C GLU A 252 -13.25 61.46 33.63
N ASN A 253 -14.54 61.09 33.65
CA ASN A 253 -15.63 62.05 33.46
C ASN A 253 -15.71 63.11 34.57
N ARG A 254 -15.39 62.75 35.81
CA ARG A 254 -15.29 63.72 36.92
C ARG A 254 -14.06 64.61 36.81
N VAL A 255 -12.93 64.08 36.36
CA VAL A 255 -11.70 64.87 36.13
C VAL A 255 -11.91 65.89 35.01
N THR A 256 -12.54 65.50 33.91
CA THR A 256 -12.83 66.41 32.79
C THR A 256 -13.83 67.51 33.16
N ASP A 257 -14.87 67.22 33.95
CA ASP A 257 -15.78 68.25 34.49
C ASP A 257 -15.05 69.22 35.44
N ILE A 258 -14.11 68.72 36.25
CA ILE A 258 -13.26 69.56 37.10
C ILE A 258 -12.31 70.42 36.26
N ASP A 259 -11.68 69.89 35.21
CA ASP A 259 -10.77 70.64 34.32
C ASP A 259 -11.50 71.73 33.53
N MET A 260 -12.73 71.47 33.10
CA MET A 260 -13.59 72.49 32.48
C MET A 260 -13.92 73.63 33.46
N LYS A 261 -14.17 73.30 34.73
CA LYS A 261 -14.39 74.29 35.79
C LYS A 261 -13.09 75.04 36.13
N LEU A 262 -11.95 74.36 36.18
CA LEU A 262 -10.63 74.96 36.43
C LEU A 262 -10.22 75.92 35.30
N SER A 263 -10.48 75.56 34.04
CA SER A 263 -10.24 76.43 32.88
C SER A 263 -11.07 77.72 32.92
N LYS A 264 -12.30 77.66 33.45
CA LYS A 264 -13.11 78.87 33.68
C LYS A 264 -12.52 79.75 34.78
N VAL A 265 -12.03 79.15 35.86
CA VAL A 265 -11.37 79.88 36.96
C VAL A 265 -10.06 80.52 36.49
N MET A 266 -9.23 79.80 35.71
CA MET A 266 -7.98 80.34 35.16
C MET A 266 -8.21 81.52 34.21
N LYS A 267 -9.28 81.51 33.42
CA LYS A 267 -9.64 82.67 32.58
C LYS A 267 -9.97 83.89 33.45
N LEU A 268 -10.78 83.71 34.49
CA LEU A 268 -11.12 84.78 35.43
C LEU A 268 -9.90 85.31 36.21
N ASP A 269 -8.97 84.45 36.63
CA ASP A 269 -7.72 84.85 37.31
C ASP A 269 -6.78 85.63 36.37
N ASN A 270 -6.63 85.20 35.11
CA ASN A 270 -5.83 85.91 34.12
C ASN A 270 -6.43 87.28 33.77
N ASP A 271 -7.76 87.37 33.66
CA ASP A 271 -8.45 88.63 33.41
C ASP A 271 -8.30 89.61 34.59
N ILE A 272 -8.33 89.11 35.85
CA ILE A 272 -8.08 89.93 37.05
C ILE A 272 -6.62 90.41 37.11
N LYS A 273 -5.64 89.53 36.88
CA LYS A 273 -4.21 89.90 36.86
C LYS A 273 -3.88 90.92 35.78
N ALA A 274 -4.47 90.77 34.58
CA ALA A 274 -4.31 91.73 33.49
C ALA A 274 -4.85 93.13 33.86
N LEU A 275 -5.97 93.21 34.61
CA LEU A 275 -6.53 94.47 35.09
C LEU A 275 -5.70 95.10 36.21
N ASP A 276 -5.12 94.29 37.11
CA ASP A 276 -4.30 94.78 38.23
C ASP A 276 -2.93 95.32 37.76
N SER A 277 -2.29 94.64 36.80
CA SER A 277 -1.07 95.14 36.14
C SER A 277 -1.32 96.43 35.36
N ARG A 278 -2.47 96.53 34.69
CA ARG A 278 -2.84 97.74 33.92
C ARG A 278 -3.13 98.94 34.81
N LYS A 279 -3.68 98.74 36.02
CA LYS A 279 -3.87 99.80 37.01
C LYS A 279 -2.54 100.33 37.54
N LYS A 280 -1.62 99.44 37.97
CA LYS A 280 -0.30 99.84 38.48
C LYS A 280 0.54 100.59 37.45
N GLN A 281 0.55 100.10 36.20
CA GLN A 281 1.25 100.76 35.11
C GLN A 281 0.70 102.18 34.86
N MET A 282 -0.61 102.39 34.91
CA MET A 282 -1.20 103.73 34.73
C MET A 282 -0.95 104.69 35.90
N GLU A 283 -0.75 104.19 37.12
CA GLU A 283 -0.38 104.99 38.29
C GLU A 283 1.10 105.41 38.27
N GLU A 284 2.00 104.55 37.77
CA GLU A 284 3.43 104.85 37.60
C GLU A 284 3.69 105.76 36.38
N ASP A 285 3.03 105.51 35.24
CA ASP A 285 3.18 106.33 34.02
C ASP A 285 2.65 107.77 34.21
N ASN A 286 1.61 107.98 35.03
CA ASN A 286 1.11 109.34 35.36
C ASN A 286 2.09 110.11 36.27
N LYS A 287 2.92 109.41 37.04
CA LYS A 287 3.91 110.00 37.94
C LYS A 287 5.20 110.37 37.20
N GLU A 288 5.61 109.58 36.20
CA GLU A 288 6.76 109.89 35.33
C GLU A 288 6.46 111.00 34.30
N LEU A 289 5.22 111.13 33.81
CA LEU A 289 4.80 112.19 32.88
C LEU A 289 4.66 113.58 33.53
N GLU A 290 4.50 113.67 34.86
CA GLU A 290 4.57 114.96 35.60
C GLU A 290 6.02 115.44 35.80
N GLU A 291 7.02 114.54 35.76
CA GLU A 291 8.42 114.86 36.09
C GLU A 291 9.33 115.08 34.87
N THR A 292 8.86 114.87 33.62
CA THR A 292 9.71 114.95 32.39
C THR A 292 9.25 115.96 31.32
N MET A 293 8.29 116.84 31.62
CA MET A 293 7.87 117.93 30.71
C MET A 293 8.81 119.15 30.78
N GLU A 294 9.83 119.23 29.92
CA GLU A 294 10.72 120.41 29.87
C GLU A 294 10.38 121.48 28.81
N GLN A 295 9.52 121.22 27.82
CA GLN A 295 8.97 122.29 26.95
C GLN A 295 7.56 121.97 26.44
N VAL A 296 6.61 122.85 26.80
CA VAL A 296 5.20 122.80 26.39
C VAL A 296 5.03 123.51 25.04
N PHE A 297 4.42 122.85 24.06
CA PHE A 297 4.11 123.42 22.75
C PHE A 297 3.02 124.51 22.88
N GLN A 298 3.34 125.74 22.42
CA GLN A 298 2.53 126.96 22.62
C GLN A 298 1.68 127.36 21.39
N GLY A 299 1.27 126.40 20.55
CA GLY A 299 0.37 126.61 19.39
C GLY A 299 -1.10 126.24 19.68
N SER A 300 -2.02 126.56 18.76
CA SER A 300 -3.44 126.19 18.87
C SER A 300 -3.72 124.74 18.43
N ASP A 301 -4.79 124.14 18.97
CA ASP A 301 -5.18 122.74 18.74
C ASP A 301 -5.41 122.39 17.25
N GLU A 302 -5.75 123.36 16.40
CA GLU A 302 -5.99 123.14 14.96
C GLU A 302 -4.70 122.88 14.17
N GLN A 303 -3.54 123.40 14.59
CA GLN A 303 -2.26 123.17 13.89
C GLN A 303 -1.67 121.78 14.17
N LEU A 304 -2.04 121.16 15.29
CA LEU A 304 -1.55 119.84 15.70
C LEU A 304 -2.34 118.70 15.02
N GLN A 305 -3.59 118.96 14.65
CA GLN A 305 -4.52 117.97 14.10
C GLN A 305 -4.27 117.66 12.60
N ASP A 306 -3.70 118.62 11.86
CA ASP A 306 -3.39 118.48 10.42
C ASP A 306 -2.10 117.69 10.15
N LEU A 307 -1.12 117.76 11.06
CA LEU A 307 0.14 117.01 10.99
C LEU A 307 -0.03 115.51 11.29
N TYR A 308 -1.01 115.15 12.13
CA TYR A 308 -1.30 113.75 12.51
C TYR A 308 -2.02 112.97 11.39
N GLN A 309 -2.96 113.61 10.67
CA GLN A 309 -3.75 112.93 9.64
C GLN A 309 -2.94 112.53 8.39
N ASN A 310 -1.88 113.26 8.05
CA ASN A 310 -1.05 112.95 6.89
C ASN A 310 -0.12 111.74 7.10
N HIS A 311 0.17 111.34 8.35
CA HIS A 311 1.02 110.18 8.65
C HIS A 311 0.24 108.83 8.67
N GLN A 312 -1.03 108.84 9.07
CA GLN A 312 -1.87 107.63 9.13
C GLN A 312 -2.18 106.97 7.77
N ARG A 313 -2.09 107.71 6.65
CA ARG A 313 -2.34 107.14 5.31
C ARG A 313 -1.24 106.18 4.85
N THR A 314 0.01 106.41 5.26
CA THR A 314 1.19 105.68 4.77
C THR A 314 1.34 104.28 5.41
N VAL A 315 0.81 104.08 6.61
CA VAL A 315 0.88 102.80 7.35
C VAL A 315 -0.16 101.79 6.84
N LYS A 316 -1.38 102.24 6.49
CA LYS A 316 -2.48 101.38 6.00
C LYS A 316 -2.22 100.75 4.62
N GLU A 317 -1.32 101.31 3.82
CA GLU A 317 -1.02 100.83 2.46
C GLU A 317 -0.04 99.65 2.47
N LYS A 318 0.77 99.49 3.53
CA LYS A 318 1.74 98.39 3.68
C LYS A 318 1.15 97.12 4.30
N GLU A 319 0.11 97.24 5.13
CA GLU A 319 -0.61 96.07 5.70
C GLU A 319 -1.42 95.29 4.64
N ARG A 320 -1.90 95.96 3.59
CA ARG A 320 -2.68 95.36 2.50
C ARG A 320 -1.87 94.44 1.58
N ARG A 321 -0.57 94.72 1.40
CA ARG A 321 0.36 93.93 0.58
C ARG A 321 0.70 92.55 1.16
N LEU A 322 0.48 92.35 2.46
CA LEU A 322 0.79 91.08 3.15
C LEU A 322 -0.30 90.02 2.95
N THR A 323 -1.53 90.45 2.64
CA THR A 323 -2.71 89.56 2.47
C THR A 323 -2.85 89.04 1.03
N ASP A 324 -2.31 89.74 0.03
CA ASP A 324 -2.42 89.36 -1.39
C ASP A 324 -1.40 88.26 -1.79
N CYS A 325 -0.24 88.16 -1.12
CA CYS A 325 0.75 87.10 -1.37
C CYS A 325 0.30 85.70 -0.92
N GLN A 326 -0.74 85.57 -0.08
CA GLN A 326 -1.27 84.27 0.35
C GLN A 326 -2.19 83.59 -0.68
N LYS A 327 -2.70 84.32 -1.69
CA LYS A 327 -3.70 83.79 -2.64
C LYS A 327 -3.14 83.35 -4.00
N GLU A 328 -1.92 83.74 -4.37
CA GLU A 328 -1.31 83.30 -5.64
C GLU A 328 -0.62 81.91 -5.57
N LEU A 329 -0.36 81.40 -4.36
CA LEU A 329 0.20 80.07 -4.13
C LEU A 329 -0.80 78.93 -4.42
N GLU A 330 -2.11 79.19 -4.41
CA GLU A 330 -3.17 78.16 -4.56
C GLU A 330 -3.60 77.88 -6.02
N ARG A 331 -3.22 78.71 -7.00
CA ARG A 331 -3.66 78.55 -8.41
C ARG A 331 -2.68 77.79 -9.32
N ALA A 332 -1.38 77.79 -9.06
CA ALA A 332 -0.39 77.08 -9.88
C ALA A 332 -0.36 75.54 -9.66
N GLY A 333 -0.97 75.03 -8.59
CA GLY A 333 -0.96 73.60 -8.24
C GLY A 333 -2.00 72.72 -8.96
N ARG A 334 -2.97 73.28 -9.69
CA ARG A 334 -4.15 72.53 -10.16
C ARG A 334 -4.05 71.89 -11.55
N GLU A 335 -3.19 72.34 -12.48
CA GLU A 335 -3.11 71.74 -13.83
C GLU A 335 -1.98 70.69 -13.99
N CYS A 336 -0.98 70.66 -13.10
CA CYS A 336 0.06 69.61 -13.08
C CYS A 336 -0.43 68.28 -12.44
N GLN A 337 -1.51 68.32 -11.63
CA GLN A 337 -2.16 67.13 -11.06
C GLN A 337 -2.97 66.32 -12.07
N ARG A 338 -3.39 66.89 -13.21
CA ARG A 338 -4.31 66.22 -14.14
C ARG A 338 -3.61 65.18 -15.02
N LEU A 339 -2.41 65.46 -15.52
CA LEU A 339 -1.66 64.53 -16.40
C LEU A 339 -0.81 63.50 -15.63
N THR A 340 -0.53 63.73 -14.35
CA THR A 340 0.14 62.77 -13.46
C THR A 340 -0.81 61.68 -12.94
N ARG A 341 -2.12 61.97 -12.83
CA ARG A 341 -3.14 60.99 -12.42
C ARG A 341 -3.30 59.83 -13.43
N VAL A 342 -3.31 60.11 -14.73
CA VAL A 342 -3.50 59.07 -15.78
C VAL A 342 -2.34 58.05 -15.83
N LYS A 343 -1.12 58.44 -15.44
CA LYS A 343 0.03 57.52 -15.35
C LYS A 343 0.06 56.72 -14.03
N ALA A 344 -0.40 57.31 -12.93
CA ALA A 344 -0.52 56.62 -11.63
C ALA A 344 -1.65 55.59 -11.62
N ASP A 345 -2.78 55.90 -12.26
CA ASP A 345 -3.96 55.02 -12.29
C ASP A 345 -3.68 53.69 -13.03
N LEU A 346 -2.89 53.70 -14.12
CA LEU A 346 -2.52 52.49 -14.88
C LEU A 346 -1.45 51.60 -14.19
N LEU A 347 -0.63 52.16 -13.30
CA LEU A 347 0.34 51.39 -12.50
C LEU A 347 -0.28 50.85 -11.20
N VAL A 348 -1.29 51.54 -10.64
CA VAL A 348 -2.07 51.05 -9.48
C VAL A 348 -3.03 49.93 -9.89
N GLU A 349 -3.62 49.95 -11.10
CA GLU A 349 -4.45 48.84 -11.60
C GLU A 349 -3.65 47.52 -11.74
N GLN A 350 -2.37 47.56 -12.12
CA GLN A 350 -1.52 46.36 -12.21
C GLN A 350 -1.18 45.75 -10.83
N GLY A 351 -1.03 46.61 -9.81
CA GLY A 351 -0.74 46.22 -8.43
C GLY A 351 -1.97 45.80 -7.61
N THR A 352 -3.18 46.22 -8.00
CA THR A 352 -4.43 45.96 -7.25
C THR A 352 -5.24 44.80 -7.83
N LEU A 353 -5.27 44.60 -9.15
CA LEU A 353 -6.06 43.51 -9.76
C LEU A 353 -5.53 42.11 -9.40
N THR A 354 -4.22 41.94 -9.21
CA THR A 354 -3.62 40.65 -8.85
C THR A 354 -3.97 40.23 -7.41
N PRO A 355 -3.75 41.06 -6.37
CA PRO A 355 -4.15 40.72 -5.00
C PRO A 355 -5.67 40.74 -4.80
N VAL A 356 -6.45 41.54 -5.54
CA VAL A 356 -7.93 41.49 -5.46
C VAL A 356 -8.48 40.22 -6.09
N LEU A 357 -7.93 39.74 -7.21
CA LEU A 357 -8.31 38.44 -7.77
C LEU A 357 -7.88 37.29 -6.84
N ILE A 358 -6.69 37.36 -6.24
CA ILE A 358 -6.23 36.37 -5.25
C ILE A 358 -7.08 36.41 -3.98
N SER A 359 -7.43 37.59 -3.45
CA SER A 359 -8.32 37.75 -2.30
C SER A 359 -9.73 37.24 -2.60
N MET A 360 -10.28 37.54 -3.78
CA MET A 360 -11.62 37.08 -4.16
C MET A 360 -11.67 35.58 -4.44
N ILE A 361 -10.60 35.00 -5.02
CA ILE A 361 -10.44 33.54 -5.15
C ILE A 361 -10.23 32.89 -3.78
N SER A 362 -9.47 33.54 -2.87
CA SER A 362 -9.25 33.07 -1.50
C SER A 362 -10.55 33.09 -0.69
N ASP A 363 -11.35 34.16 -0.78
CA ASP A 363 -12.65 34.25 -0.12
C ASP A 363 -13.64 33.22 -0.66
N LEU A 364 -13.63 32.97 -1.98
CA LEU A 364 -14.45 31.91 -2.58
C LEU A 364 -13.93 30.51 -2.22
N GLN A 365 -12.61 30.31 -2.08
CA GLN A 365 -12.01 29.08 -1.57
C GLN A 365 -12.32 28.85 -0.10
N GLU A 366 -12.34 29.89 0.72
CA GLU A 366 -12.65 29.80 2.13
C GLU A 366 -14.14 29.53 2.34
N ARG A 367 -15.03 30.14 1.54
CA ARG A 367 -16.46 29.80 1.52
C ARG A 367 -16.73 28.39 0.98
N GLU A 368 -16.00 27.95 -0.05
CA GLU A 368 -16.03 26.57 -0.55
C GLU A 368 -15.58 25.60 0.56
N HIS A 369 -14.52 25.94 1.30
CA HIS A 369 -14.00 25.15 2.40
C HIS A 369 -14.97 25.10 3.58
N GLN A 370 -15.58 26.22 3.97
CA GLN A 370 -16.61 26.29 5.03
C GLN A 370 -17.85 25.47 4.67
N LYS A 371 -18.30 25.53 3.40
CA LYS A 371 -19.41 24.69 2.91
C LYS A 371 -19.02 23.22 2.85
N GLN A 372 -17.77 22.89 2.51
CA GLN A 372 -17.25 21.52 2.56
C GLN A 372 -17.18 20.99 4.00
N GLN A 373 -16.69 21.79 4.95
CA GLN A 373 -16.70 21.45 6.37
C GLN A 373 -18.13 21.23 6.89
N SER A 374 -19.09 22.09 6.50
CA SER A 374 -20.50 21.92 6.86
C SER A 374 -21.11 20.65 6.25
N ILE A 375 -20.74 20.29 5.01
CA ILE A 375 -21.15 19.02 4.38
C ILE A 375 -20.55 17.83 5.14
N ASP A 376 -19.28 17.91 5.52
CA ASP A 376 -18.59 16.83 6.22
C ASP A 376 -19.14 16.65 7.64
N GLU A 377 -19.41 17.73 8.37
CA GLU A 377 -20.09 17.69 9.68
C GLU A 377 -21.50 17.06 9.60
N MET A 378 -22.27 17.41 8.57
CA MET A 378 -23.61 16.86 8.37
C MET A 378 -23.58 15.41 7.89
N ARG A 379 -22.55 15.04 7.11
CA ARG A 379 -22.29 13.66 6.68
C ARG A 379 -21.83 12.79 7.86
N ASP A 380 -21.02 13.32 8.76
CA ASP A 380 -20.59 12.65 9.99
C ASP A 380 -21.75 12.47 10.97
N LYS A 381 -22.62 13.47 11.12
CA LYS A 381 -23.86 13.34 11.91
C LYS A 381 -24.81 12.29 11.31
N LYS A 382 -24.98 12.28 9.99
CA LYS A 382 -25.79 11.28 9.28
C LYS A 382 -25.23 9.86 9.44
N THR A 383 -23.95 9.66 9.18
CA THR A 383 -23.30 8.34 9.32
C THR A 383 -23.22 7.89 10.78
N GLY A 384 -23.07 8.82 11.73
CA GLY A 384 -23.14 8.54 13.17
C GLY A 384 -24.52 8.03 13.61
N LEU A 385 -25.59 8.65 13.13
CA LEU A 385 -26.96 8.21 13.36
C LEU A 385 -27.28 6.88 12.64
N GLU A 386 -26.81 6.68 11.40
CA GLU A 386 -26.97 5.41 10.67
C GLU A 386 -26.29 4.24 11.41
N ARG A 387 -25.06 4.45 11.90
CA ARG A 387 -24.36 3.45 12.73
C ARG A 387 -25.06 3.18 14.05
N THR A 388 -25.65 4.21 14.66
CA THR A 388 -26.41 4.07 15.91
C THR A 388 -27.70 3.27 15.67
N VAL A 389 -28.38 3.49 14.55
CA VAL A 389 -29.54 2.70 14.12
C VAL A 389 -29.16 1.23 13.88
N GLU A 390 -28.03 0.98 13.22
CA GLU A 390 -27.53 -0.38 12.97
C GLU A 390 -27.15 -1.09 14.28
N LEU A 391 -26.38 -0.43 15.15
CA LEU A 391 -25.98 -0.97 16.46
C LEU A 391 -27.18 -1.27 17.36
N LYS A 392 -28.16 -0.35 17.44
CA LYS A 392 -29.38 -0.57 18.23
C LYS A 392 -30.25 -1.68 17.65
N ARG A 393 -30.27 -1.85 16.32
CA ARG A 393 -30.98 -2.96 15.64
C ARG A 393 -30.33 -4.31 15.94
N ASP A 394 -29.00 -4.39 15.95
CA ASP A 394 -28.29 -5.61 16.32
C ASP A 394 -28.51 -5.99 17.79
N LEU A 395 -28.49 -5.00 18.69
CA LEU A 395 -28.84 -5.18 20.11
C LEU A 395 -30.29 -5.65 20.28
N GLN A 396 -31.23 -5.06 19.54
CA GLN A 396 -32.63 -5.49 19.51
C GLN A 396 -32.75 -6.95 19.05
N GLY A 397 -32.01 -7.36 18.01
CA GLY A 397 -32.01 -8.74 17.52
C GLY A 397 -31.48 -9.75 18.55
N LYS A 398 -30.42 -9.38 19.28
CA LYS A 398 -29.89 -10.20 20.40
C LYS A 398 -30.90 -10.33 21.53
N LYS A 399 -31.51 -9.23 21.96
CA LYS A 399 -32.54 -9.23 23.00
C LYS A 399 -33.80 -10.00 22.60
N GLN A 400 -34.20 -9.96 21.33
CA GLN A 400 -35.28 -10.80 20.82
C GLN A 400 -34.96 -12.29 20.87
N GLN A 401 -33.70 -12.67 20.60
CA GLN A 401 -33.27 -14.06 20.71
C GLN A 401 -33.20 -14.53 22.17
N GLU A 402 -32.69 -13.69 23.08
CA GLU A 402 -32.70 -13.95 24.53
C GLU A 402 -34.14 -14.13 25.04
N LEU A 403 -35.06 -13.24 24.67
CA LEU A 403 -36.48 -13.35 25.01
C LEU A 403 -37.12 -14.65 24.49
N ARG A 404 -36.76 -15.10 23.28
CA ARG A 404 -37.25 -16.38 22.74
C ARG A 404 -36.74 -17.56 23.55
N ASN A 405 -35.47 -17.55 23.93
CA ASN A 405 -34.88 -18.62 24.73
C ASN A 405 -35.56 -18.71 26.11
N VAL A 406 -35.73 -17.57 26.80
CA VAL A 406 -36.41 -17.50 28.11
C VAL A 406 -37.89 -17.92 28.00
N ARG A 407 -38.61 -17.51 26.95
CA ARG A 407 -39.99 -17.96 26.71
C ARG A 407 -40.09 -19.48 26.49
N THR A 408 -39.12 -20.07 25.81
CA THR A 408 -39.08 -21.52 25.58
C THR A 408 -38.82 -22.27 26.90
N GLU A 409 -38.03 -21.69 27.80
CA GLU A 409 -37.77 -22.23 29.14
C GLU A 409 -38.99 -22.10 30.05
N LEU A 410 -39.74 -20.98 29.97
CA LEU A 410 -41.03 -20.79 30.63
C LEU A 410 -42.09 -21.80 30.18
N GLN A 411 -42.18 -22.07 28.88
CA GLN A 411 -43.11 -23.07 28.33
C GLN A 411 -42.84 -24.50 28.83
N ARG A 412 -41.59 -24.81 29.23
CA ARG A 412 -41.26 -26.11 29.83
C ARG A 412 -41.68 -26.22 31.29
N LEU A 413 -41.93 -25.10 31.96
CA LEU A 413 -42.31 -25.02 33.37
C LEU A 413 -43.85 -24.92 33.57
N GLU A 414 -44.61 -24.70 32.49
CA GLU A 414 -46.08 -24.73 32.50
C GLU A 414 -46.61 -26.15 32.82
N GLY A 415 -47.40 -26.26 33.90
CA GLY A 415 -47.96 -27.53 34.41
C GLY A 415 -47.55 -27.89 35.84
N SER A 416 -46.58 -27.17 36.42
CA SER A 416 -46.04 -27.43 37.77
C SER A 416 -47.02 -27.06 38.91
N SER A 417 -48.04 -26.25 38.63
CA SER A 417 -48.99 -25.73 39.63
C SER A 417 -50.00 -26.79 40.12
N SER A 418 -50.48 -27.69 39.26
CA SER A 418 -51.43 -28.73 39.64
C SER A 418 -50.80 -29.81 40.53
N ARG A 419 -49.51 -30.12 40.32
CA ARG A 419 -48.75 -31.09 41.13
C ARG A 419 -48.48 -30.59 42.56
N LEU A 420 -48.41 -29.28 42.75
CA LEU A 420 -48.15 -28.64 44.05
C LEU A 420 -49.35 -28.78 45.00
N GLN A 421 -50.57 -28.68 44.49
CA GLN A 421 -51.80 -28.92 45.27
C GLN A 421 -51.96 -30.39 45.70
N GLU A 422 -51.57 -31.34 44.85
CA GLU A 422 -51.58 -32.77 45.20
C GLU A 422 -50.58 -33.07 46.34
N LEU A 423 -49.37 -32.51 46.24
CA LEU A 423 -48.33 -32.66 47.26
C LEU A 423 -48.73 -32.05 48.62
N GLU A 424 -49.49 -30.95 48.64
CA GLU A 424 -50.00 -30.36 49.90
C GLU A 424 -50.98 -31.28 50.64
N SER A 425 -51.84 -31.99 49.90
CA SER A 425 -52.77 -32.96 50.47
C SER A 425 -52.05 -34.19 51.04
N GLU A 426 -51.02 -34.67 50.36
CA GLU A 426 -50.19 -35.81 50.81
C GLU A 426 -49.42 -35.46 52.09
N LEU A 427 -48.84 -34.26 52.16
CA LEU A 427 -48.04 -33.79 53.29
C LEU A 427 -48.86 -33.68 54.59
N ALA A 428 -50.10 -33.19 54.50
CA ALA A 428 -51.01 -33.08 55.64
C ALA A 428 -51.49 -34.44 56.20
N LYS A 429 -51.32 -35.52 55.44
CA LYS A 429 -51.63 -36.88 55.87
C LYS A 429 -50.44 -37.48 56.64
N VAL A 430 -49.23 -37.36 56.11
CA VAL A 430 -48.00 -37.90 56.71
C VAL A 430 -47.63 -37.16 58.01
N GLU A 431 -47.90 -35.85 58.12
CA GLU A 431 -47.66 -35.09 59.36
C GLU A 431 -48.52 -35.56 60.56
N ARG A 432 -49.76 -36.01 60.29
CA ARG A 432 -50.64 -36.58 61.33
C ARG A 432 -50.14 -37.93 61.85
N GLU A 433 -49.59 -38.76 60.97
CA GLU A 433 -49.01 -40.06 61.32
C GLU A 433 -47.74 -39.90 62.16
N LEU A 434 -46.90 -38.90 61.85
CA LEU A 434 -45.71 -38.55 62.64
C LEU A 434 -46.06 -38.08 64.07
N GLN A 435 -47.13 -37.30 64.23
CA GLN A 435 -47.53 -36.76 65.53
C GLN A 435 -48.01 -37.87 66.49
N SER A 436 -48.65 -38.91 65.95
CA SER A 436 -49.02 -40.12 66.69
C SER A 436 -47.79 -40.90 67.18
N ALA A 437 -46.74 -41.03 66.37
CA ALA A 437 -45.52 -41.77 66.72
C ALA A 437 -44.66 -41.06 67.79
N LEU A 438 -44.73 -39.73 67.86
CA LEU A 438 -44.00 -38.93 68.86
C LEU A 438 -44.57 -39.07 70.28
N GLN A 439 -45.86 -39.34 70.43
CA GLN A 439 -46.51 -39.45 71.76
C GLN A 439 -46.27 -40.79 72.45
N SER A 440 -45.78 -41.82 71.74
CA SER A 440 -45.62 -43.19 72.26
C SER A 440 -44.17 -43.61 72.57
N SER A 441 -43.18 -42.70 72.54
CA SER A 441 -41.75 -43.05 72.64
C SER A 441 -41.16 -42.85 74.05
N ASN A 442 -40.36 -43.81 74.54
CA ASN A 442 -39.69 -43.79 75.86
C ASN A 442 -38.19 -43.41 75.78
N VAL A 443 -37.85 -42.51 74.84
CA VAL A 443 -36.47 -42.17 74.42
C VAL A 443 -35.64 -41.43 75.48
N ASP A 444 -36.27 -40.69 76.40
CA ASP A 444 -35.52 -39.82 77.32
C ASP A 444 -34.88 -40.58 78.50
N GLU A 445 -35.43 -41.72 78.91
CA GLU A 445 -34.77 -42.63 79.87
C GLU A 445 -33.53 -43.29 79.24
N LEU A 446 -33.60 -43.73 77.98
CA LEU A 446 -32.48 -44.34 77.28
C LEU A 446 -31.35 -43.33 76.99
N LYS A 447 -31.68 -42.06 76.72
CA LYS A 447 -30.68 -40.99 76.54
C LYS A 447 -29.87 -40.72 77.82
N ALA A 448 -30.47 -40.81 79.00
CA ALA A 448 -29.77 -40.60 80.26
C ALA A 448 -28.65 -41.64 80.47
N GLU A 449 -28.90 -42.91 80.12
CA GLU A 449 -27.88 -43.97 80.16
C GLU A 449 -26.76 -43.78 79.13
N VAL A 450 -27.10 -43.27 77.92
CA VAL A 450 -26.10 -42.95 76.88
C VAL A 450 -25.20 -41.80 77.30
N VAL A 451 -25.69 -40.79 78.03
CA VAL A 451 -24.90 -39.64 78.49
C VAL A 451 -23.79 -40.07 79.46
N GLU A 452 -24.02 -41.04 80.33
CA GLU A 452 -22.98 -41.54 81.24
C GLU A 452 -21.91 -42.36 80.50
N LEU A 453 -22.29 -43.23 79.56
CA LEU A 453 -21.33 -43.92 78.67
C LEU A 453 -20.55 -42.94 77.76
N GLN A 454 -21.14 -41.79 77.44
CA GLN A 454 -20.55 -40.77 76.59
C GLN A 454 -19.52 -39.90 77.33
N LYS A 455 -19.64 -39.73 78.66
CA LYS A 455 -18.57 -39.13 79.49
C LYS A 455 -17.35 -40.03 79.53
N GLU A 456 -17.54 -41.34 79.70
CA GLU A 456 -16.45 -42.32 79.72
C GLU A 456 -15.75 -42.41 78.35
N LYS A 457 -16.51 -42.37 77.24
CA LYS A 457 -15.96 -42.27 75.88
C LYS A 457 -15.18 -40.97 75.66
N ALA A 458 -15.66 -39.82 76.15
CA ALA A 458 -15.01 -38.53 75.96
C ALA A 458 -13.63 -38.43 76.63
N GLU A 459 -13.45 -39.11 77.77
CA GLU A 459 -12.16 -39.19 78.46
C GLU A 459 -11.15 -40.03 77.66
N LEU A 460 -11.58 -41.18 77.12
CA LEU A 460 -10.76 -42.03 76.24
C LEU A 460 -10.45 -41.35 74.90
N ASP A 461 -11.40 -40.64 74.30
CA ASP A 461 -11.22 -39.83 73.09
C ASP A 461 -10.21 -38.69 73.30
N ARG A 462 -10.12 -38.11 74.51
CA ARG A 462 -9.11 -37.08 74.83
C ARG A 462 -7.69 -37.65 74.82
N ILE A 463 -7.49 -38.84 75.37
CA ILE A 463 -6.20 -39.53 75.39
C ILE A 463 -5.82 -39.96 73.95
N GLN A 464 -6.79 -40.47 73.19
CA GLN A 464 -6.63 -40.80 71.77
C GLN A 464 -6.19 -39.59 70.93
N ARG A 465 -6.80 -38.42 71.16
CA ARG A 465 -6.48 -37.17 70.44
C ARG A 465 -5.10 -36.61 70.77
N GLN A 466 -4.62 -36.79 71.99
CA GLN A 466 -3.25 -36.40 72.36
C GLN A 466 -2.22 -37.26 71.62
N LEU A 467 -2.45 -38.57 71.54
CA LEU A 467 -1.61 -39.50 70.76
C LEU A 467 -1.72 -39.24 69.24
N ASP A 468 -2.90 -38.83 68.75
CA ASP A 468 -3.09 -38.43 67.35
C ASP A 468 -2.37 -37.11 67.01
N GLN A 469 -2.38 -36.11 67.89
CA GLN A 469 -1.60 -34.87 67.70
C GLN A 469 -0.09 -35.13 67.70
N GLU A 470 0.39 -36.06 68.52
CA GLU A 470 1.80 -36.48 68.53
C GLU A 470 2.17 -37.26 67.25
N MET A 471 1.25 -38.06 66.70
CA MET A 471 1.46 -38.75 65.42
C MET A 471 1.30 -37.82 64.20
N GLU A 472 0.44 -36.82 64.27
CA GLU A 472 0.23 -35.80 63.23
C GLU A 472 1.43 -34.85 63.14
N THR A 473 2.04 -34.49 64.27
CA THR A 473 3.31 -33.73 64.29
C THR A 473 4.49 -34.52 63.72
N LEU A 474 4.57 -35.84 63.97
CA LEU A 474 5.56 -36.73 63.34
C LEU A 474 5.31 -36.95 61.83
N ASN A 475 4.05 -37.05 61.38
CA ASN A 475 3.67 -37.20 59.97
C ASN A 475 3.82 -35.91 59.16
N THR A 476 3.51 -34.74 59.73
CA THR A 476 3.68 -33.44 59.08
C THR A 476 5.16 -33.12 58.83
N HIS A 477 6.05 -33.50 59.75
CA HIS A 477 7.50 -33.40 59.54
C HIS A 477 7.99 -34.33 58.42
N THR A 478 7.44 -35.54 58.32
CA THR A 478 7.76 -36.50 57.24
C THR A 478 7.30 -35.98 55.88
N THR A 479 6.12 -35.36 55.82
CA THR A 479 5.52 -34.78 54.60
C THR A 479 6.27 -33.53 54.14
N ALA A 480 6.68 -32.66 55.08
CA ALA A 480 7.51 -31.49 54.79
C ALA A 480 8.87 -31.88 54.21
N ARG A 481 9.45 -33.00 54.67
CA ARG A 481 10.70 -33.56 54.13
C ARG A 481 10.55 -34.09 52.69
N THR A 482 9.44 -34.76 52.37
CA THR A 482 9.17 -35.24 50.99
C THR A 482 8.94 -34.09 50.01
N GLN A 483 8.21 -33.05 50.42
CA GLN A 483 8.01 -31.84 49.62
C GLN A 483 9.33 -31.09 49.38
N MET A 484 10.23 -31.10 50.37
CA MET A 484 11.56 -30.48 50.28
C MET A 484 12.47 -31.24 49.30
N ASP A 485 12.42 -32.57 49.27
CA ASP A 485 13.18 -33.39 48.31
C ASP A 485 12.68 -33.21 46.87
N MET A 486 11.35 -33.06 46.66
CA MET A 486 10.78 -32.74 45.35
C MET A 486 11.22 -31.35 44.83
N LEU A 487 11.20 -30.33 45.69
CA LEU A 487 11.65 -28.98 45.32
C LEU A 487 13.16 -28.92 45.05
N LYS A 488 13.97 -29.70 45.77
CA LYS A 488 15.40 -29.85 45.49
C LYS A 488 15.65 -30.50 44.13
N LYS A 489 14.86 -31.50 43.75
CA LYS A 489 14.94 -32.13 42.42
C LYS A 489 14.57 -31.15 41.29
N ASP A 490 13.48 -30.39 41.44
CA ASP A 490 13.08 -29.36 40.47
C ASP A 490 14.15 -28.26 40.32
N LYS A 491 14.81 -27.86 41.42
CA LYS A 491 15.97 -26.96 41.38
C LYS A 491 17.10 -27.53 40.51
N THR A 492 17.50 -28.78 40.74
CA THR A 492 18.59 -29.41 39.97
C THR A 492 18.27 -29.57 38.48
N GLU A 493 17.01 -29.89 38.13
CA GLU A 493 16.59 -30.01 36.74
C GLU A 493 16.64 -28.66 36.01
N LYS A 494 16.17 -27.59 36.65
CA LYS A 494 16.22 -26.22 36.09
C LYS A 494 17.64 -25.66 35.97
N GLU A 495 18.51 -25.93 36.95
CA GLU A 495 19.94 -25.57 36.87
C GLU A 495 20.63 -26.25 35.66
N GLU A 496 20.29 -27.50 35.39
CA GLU A 496 20.84 -28.25 34.25
C GLU A 496 20.35 -27.69 32.90
N GLN A 497 19.08 -27.26 32.80
CA GLN A 497 18.57 -26.61 31.58
C GLN A 497 19.27 -25.28 31.28
N VAL A 498 19.53 -24.46 32.31
CA VAL A 498 20.32 -23.23 32.17
C VAL A 498 21.75 -23.53 31.71
N ARG A 499 22.37 -24.58 32.25
CA ARG A 499 23.72 -25.01 31.86
C ARG A 499 23.79 -25.45 30.40
N LYS A 500 22.79 -26.21 29.93
CA LYS A 500 22.69 -26.65 28.52
C LYS A 500 22.58 -25.46 27.56
N ILE A 501 21.72 -24.49 27.87
CA ILE A 501 21.56 -23.29 27.04
C ILE A 501 22.87 -22.48 26.98
N LYS A 502 23.54 -22.29 28.13
CA LYS A 502 24.86 -21.64 28.16
C LYS A 502 25.90 -22.36 27.31
N SER A 503 25.98 -23.69 27.42
CA SER A 503 26.95 -24.48 26.64
C SER A 503 26.69 -24.43 25.13
N ARG A 504 25.41 -24.37 24.72
CA ARG A 504 25.00 -24.41 23.32
C ARG A 504 25.37 -23.15 22.54
N HIS A 505 25.23 -21.98 23.18
CA HIS A 505 25.41 -20.67 22.52
C HIS A 505 26.65 -19.91 23.00
N SER A 506 27.49 -20.53 23.84
CA SER A 506 28.70 -19.91 24.39
C SER A 506 29.63 -19.43 23.30
N GLU A 507 29.93 -20.26 22.31
CA GLU A 507 30.90 -19.96 21.26
C GLU A 507 30.40 -18.83 20.35
N ASP A 508 29.15 -18.92 19.90
CA ASP A 508 28.52 -17.93 19.03
C ASP A 508 28.40 -16.56 19.71
N LEU A 509 27.89 -16.49 20.94
CA LEU A 509 27.67 -15.22 21.64
C LEU A 509 28.96 -14.58 22.14
N VAL A 510 29.94 -15.37 22.57
CA VAL A 510 31.25 -14.85 22.96
C VAL A 510 32.03 -14.38 21.73
N SER A 511 31.89 -15.05 20.58
CA SER A 511 32.46 -14.56 19.32
C SER A 511 31.86 -13.22 18.87
N LEU A 512 30.56 -13.00 19.11
CA LEU A 512 29.84 -11.79 18.68
C LEU A 512 29.98 -10.60 19.67
N LEU A 513 29.88 -10.84 20.98
CA LEU A 513 29.85 -9.81 22.02
C LEU A 513 31.06 -9.84 22.98
N GLY A 514 31.97 -10.81 22.86
CA GLY A 514 33.14 -10.98 23.73
C GLY A 514 32.83 -11.56 25.12
N HIS A 515 31.56 -11.71 25.47
CA HIS A 515 31.08 -12.29 26.72
C HIS A 515 29.67 -12.89 26.50
N PHE A 516 29.15 -13.62 27.49
CA PHE A 516 27.79 -14.15 27.42
C PHE A 516 26.79 -13.09 27.91
N PRO A 517 25.98 -12.47 27.03
CA PRO A 517 25.12 -11.35 27.40
C PRO A 517 23.86 -11.81 28.14
N ASN A 518 23.28 -10.91 28.93
CA ASN A 518 21.90 -11.06 29.38
C ASN A 518 20.91 -10.71 28.26
N LYS A 519 19.62 -11.01 28.46
CA LYS A 519 18.57 -10.79 27.44
C LYS A 519 18.58 -9.36 26.89
N ARG A 520 18.72 -8.37 27.77
CA ARG A 520 18.65 -6.95 27.41
C ARG A 520 19.89 -6.51 26.62
N GLU A 521 21.07 -6.95 27.03
CA GLU A 521 22.33 -6.69 26.33
C GLU A 521 22.31 -7.27 24.91
N LEU A 522 21.75 -8.47 24.71
CA LEU A 522 21.60 -9.05 23.38
C LEU A 522 20.57 -8.28 22.53
N GLU A 523 19.43 -7.88 23.12
CA GLU A 523 18.42 -7.07 22.42
C GLU A 523 18.97 -5.69 22.00
N ASP A 524 19.74 -5.03 22.86
CA ASP A 524 20.37 -3.74 22.59
C ASP A 524 21.45 -3.87 21.50
N TRP A 525 22.24 -4.96 21.51
CA TRP A 525 23.24 -5.23 20.48
C TRP A 525 22.61 -5.53 19.12
N ILE A 526 21.55 -6.37 19.08
CA ILE A 526 20.78 -6.63 17.86
C ILE A 526 20.23 -5.31 17.31
N TYR A 527 19.67 -4.45 18.16
CA TYR A 527 19.15 -3.16 17.75
C TYR A 527 20.24 -2.24 17.16
N ALA A 528 21.42 -2.18 17.77
CA ALA A 528 22.56 -1.43 17.25
C ALA A 528 23.00 -1.95 15.87
N LYS A 529 23.10 -3.27 15.69
CA LYS A 529 23.42 -3.90 14.40
C LYS A 529 22.34 -3.70 13.36
N SER A 530 21.06 -3.78 13.70
CA SER A 530 19.96 -3.44 12.79
C SER A 530 20.09 -2.00 12.27
N LYS A 531 20.51 -1.05 13.13
CA LYS A 531 20.74 0.34 12.75
C LYS A 531 21.93 0.50 11.79
N GLU A 532 23.01 -0.23 12.01
CA GLU A 532 24.16 -0.30 11.09
C GLU A 532 23.76 -0.88 9.73
N ILE A 533 23.02 -1.99 9.71
CA ILE A 533 22.48 -2.62 8.48
C ILE A 533 21.65 -1.63 7.68
N ASN A 534 20.76 -0.88 8.35
CA ASN A 534 19.92 0.12 7.67
C ASN A 534 20.76 1.28 7.11
N SER A 535 21.76 1.77 7.85
CA SER A 535 22.70 2.80 7.36
C SER A 535 23.49 2.33 6.13
N THR A 536 23.99 1.09 6.14
CA THR A 536 24.69 0.50 4.99
C THR A 536 23.76 0.30 3.79
N ARG A 537 22.50 -0.11 4.02
CA ARG A 537 21.47 -0.21 2.98
C ARG A 537 21.15 1.15 2.35
N ASP A 538 21.07 2.22 3.13
CA ASP A 538 20.85 3.58 2.63
C ASP A 538 22.04 4.08 1.78
N LYS A 539 23.28 3.81 2.21
CA LYS A 539 24.48 4.11 1.43
C LYS A 539 24.50 3.35 0.10
N LEU A 540 24.18 2.07 0.12
CA LEU A 540 24.11 1.21 -1.06
C LEU A 540 23.01 1.66 -2.03
N ALA A 541 21.85 2.10 -1.52
CA ALA A 541 20.80 2.69 -2.34
C ALA A 541 21.26 3.99 -3.03
N LYS A 542 22.05 4.82 -2.34
CA LYS A 542 22.64 6.04 -2.92
C LYS A 542 23.66 5.70 -4.01
N LEU A 543 24.59 4.79 -3.74
CA LEU A 543 25.59 4.35 -4.72
C LEU A 543 24.96 3.72 -5.97
N ASN A 544 23.91 2.91 -5.81
CA ASN A 544 23.17 2.33 -6.94
C ASN A 544 22.43 3.39 -7.77
N LYS A 545 21.89 4.44 -7.13
CA LYS A 545 21.28 5.58 -7.83
C LYS A 545 22.32 6.35 -8.64
N ASP A 546 23.49 6.61 -8.04
CA ASP A 546 24.58 7.32 -8.69
C ASP A 546 25.12 6.49 -9.88
N LEU A 547 25.30 5.17 -9.71
CA LEU A 547 25.71 4.24 -10.75
C LEU A 547 24.72 4.23 -11.93
N ALA A 548 23.41 4.12 -11.66
CA ALA A 548 22.38 4.16 -12.69
C ALA A 548 22.38 5.48 -13.47
N SER A 549 22.61 6.60 -12.79
CA SER A 549 22.71 7.92 -13.43
C SER A 549 23.94 8.02 -14.35
N SER A 550 25.09 7.47 -13.92
CA SER A 550 26.31 7.43 -14.72
C SER A 550 26.20 6.48 -15.91
N GLU A 551 25.52 5.33 -15.77
CA GLU A 551 25.24 4.41 -16.89
C GLU A 551 24.30 5.04 -17.93
N GLN A 552 23.31 5.81 -17.49
CA GLN A 552 22.45 6.59 -18.40
C GLN A 552 23.26 7.66 -19.14
N ASN A 553 24.12 8.40 -18.44
CA ASN A 553 25.01 9.39 -19.06
C ASN A 553 25.95 8.76 -20.09
N LYS A 554 26.52 7.59 -19.80
CA LYS A 554 27.31 6.81 -20.76
C LYS A 554 26.52 6.50 -22.03
N SER A 555 25.28 6.02 -21.90
CA SER A 555 24.43 5.71 -23.05
C SER A 555 24.13 6.96 -23.88
N HIS A 556 23.87 8.09 -23.24
CA HIS A 556 23.61 9.36 -23.93
C HIS A 556 24.83 9.83 -24.71
N ILE A 557 26.01 9.89 -24.07
CA ILE A 557 27.27 10.31 -24.71
C ILE A 557 27.66 9.35 -25.84
N ALA A 558 27.48 8.04 -25.66
CA ALA A 558 27.77 7.06 -26.69
C ALA A 558 26.84 7.17 -27.92
N ALA A 559 25.56 7.51 -27.71
CA ALA A 559 24.63 7.75 -28.80
C ALA A 559 24.96 9.06 -29.55
N GLU A 560 25.32 10.11 -28.83
CA GLU A 560 25.76 11.38 -29.42
C GLU A 560 27.06 11.21 -30.23
N LEU A 561 28.02 10.46 -29.69
CA LEU A 561 29.27 10.13 -30.39
C LEU A 561 29.00 9.39 -31.70
N ARG A 562 28.16 8.35 -31.68
CA ARG A 562 27.78 7.60 -32.90
C ARG A 562 27.09 8.49 -33.94
N LYS A 563 26.20 9.38 -33.50
CA LYS A 563 25.50 10.32 -34.38
C LYS A 563 26.49 11.26 -35.07
N LYS A 564 27.45 11.79 -34.31
CA LYS A 564 28.50 12.69 -34.83
C LYS A 564 29.50 11.96 -35.74
N GLU A 565 29.88 10.73 -35.41
CA GLU A 565 30.71 9.88 -36.29
C GLU A 565 30.01 9.57 -37.61
N GLN A 566 28.70 9.30 -37.58
CA GLN A 566 27.91 9.08 -38.80
C GLN A 566 27.73 10.37 -39.62
N GLN A 567 27.55 11.52 -38.97
CA GLN A 567 27.51 12.82 -39.65
C GLN A 567 28.84 13.12 -40.34
N LEU A 568 29.96 12.90 -39.64
CA LEU A 568 31.30 13.06 -40.21
C LEU A 568 31.48 12.16 -41.44
N ALA A 569 31.13 10.88 -41.36
CA ALA A 569 31.23 9.96 -42.49
C ALA A 569 30.39 10.40 -43.70
N ASN A 570 29.15 10.86 -43.47
CA ASN A 570 28.27 11.37 -44.53
C ASN A 570 28.82 12.65 -45.17
N ASP A 571 29.39 13.55 -44.36
CA ASP A 571 29.96 14.81 -44.84
C ASP A 571 31.27 14.56 -45.61
N GLU A 572 32.11 13.62 -45.16
CA GLU A 572 33.30 13.14 -45.87
C GLU A 572 32.94 12.48 -47.21
N GLU A 573 31.89 11.66 -47.26
CA GLU A 573 31.40 11.03 -48.50
C GLU A 573 30.89 12.07 -49.50
N LYS A 574 30.07 13.04 -49.05
CA LYS A 574 29.60 14.15 -49.89
C LYS A 574 30.76 14.98 -50.42
N PHE A 575 31.76 15.24 -49.58
CA PHE A 575 32.94 16.01 -49.96
C PHE A 575 33.78 15.26 -51.02
N PHE A 576 34.00 13.96 -50.81
CA PHE A 576 34.77 13.11 -51.74
C PHE A 576 34.11 12.98 -53.11
N ASN A 577 32.79 12.76 -53.16
CA ASN A 577 32.04 12.57 -54.41
C ASN A 577 32.10 13.77 -55.36
N VAL A 578 32.26 14.99 -54.84
CA VAL A 578 32.28 16.23 -55.66
C VAL A 578 33.71 16.65 -56.01
N CYS A 579 34.66 16.52 -55.08
CA CYS A 579 36.00 17.09 -55.24
C CYS A 579 37.02 16.10 -55.81
N GLY A 580 36.90 14.79 -55.56
CA GLY A 580 37.82 13.77 -56.06
C GLY A 580 39.27 13.87 -55.56
N SER A 581 39.61 14.89 -54.77
CA SER A 581 40.89 15.11 -54.09
C SER A 581 40.67 15.68 -52.67
N GLN A 582 41.74 15.80 -51.88
CA GLN A 582 41.68 16.32 -50.50
C GLN A 582 41.79 17.85 -50.40
N ASP A 583 42.18 18.55 -51.47
CA ASP A 583 42.45 20.00 -51.42
C ASP A 583 41.45 20.80 -52.28
N LEU A 584 40.38 21.27 -51.63
CA LEU A 584 39.32 22.05 -52.24
C LEU A 584 39.82 23.38 -52.83
N GLU A 585 40.77 24.04 -52.18
CA GLU A 585 41.28 25.35 -52.62
C GLU A 585 42.10 25.18 -53.92
N GLN A 586 42.93 24.14 -53.97
CA GLN A 586 43.73 23.84 -55.15
C GLN A 586 42.85 23.48 -56.36
N ASP A 587 41.80 22.69 -56.17
CA ASP A 587 40.93 22.26 -57.27
C ASP A 587 39.97 23.38 -57.71
N LEU A 588 39.50 24.24 -56.80
CA LEU A 588 38.76 25.46 -57.17
C LEU A 588 39.63 26.41 -57.99
N SER A 589 40.91 26.56 -57.65
CA SER A 589 41.86 27.38 -58.40
C SER A 589 42.06 26.85 -59.83
N LYS A 590 42.35 25.55 -59.99
CA LYS A 590 42.47 24.91 -61.31
C LYS A 590 41.18 25.05 -62.15
N LEU A 591 40.02 24.88 -61.52
CA LEU A 591 38.72 25.01 -62.21
C LEU A 591 38.46 26.46 -62.65
N GLN A 592 38.92 27.45 -61.87
CA GLN A 592 38.80 28.86 -62.20
C GLN A 592 39.69 29.24 -63.40
N ASP A 593 40.94 28.75 -63.45
CA ASP A 593 41.83 28.94 -64.61
C ASP A 593 41.24 28.32 -65.89
N ASP A 594 40.64 27.13 -65.77
CA ASP A 594 39.98 26.45 -66.87
C ASP A 594 38.74 27.20 -67.39
N LEU A 595 37.93 27.77 -66.47
CA LEU A 595 36.80 28.60 -66.83
C LEU A 595 37.23 29.88 -67.57
N GLU A 596 38.33 30.50 -67.15
CA GLU A 596 38.87 31.67 -67.83
C GLU A 596 39.33 31.33 -69.25
N LYS A 597 40.00 30.19 -69.45
CA LYS A 597 40.40 29.70 -70.78
C LYS A 597 39.20 29.45 -71.71
N ILE A 598 38.17 28.76 -71.21
CA ILE A 598 36.96 28.44 -72.00
C ILE A 598 36.16 29.71 -72.30
N SER A 599 36.06 30.63 -71.33
CA SER A 599 35.39 31.93 -71.52
C SER A 599 36.08 32.77 -72.60
N LYS A 600 37.43 32.83 -72.59
CA LYS A 600 38.21 33.50 -73.65
C LYS A 600 37.97 32.85 -75.02
N GLN A 601 37.91 31.52 -75.10
CA GLN A 601 37.59 30.82 -76.35
C GLN A 601 36.18 31.14 -76.85
N ARG A 602 35.17 31.16 -75.97
CA ARG A 602 33.80 31.55 -76.31
C ARG A 602 33.75 32.98 -76.85
N ALA A 603 34.41 33.93 -76.17
CA ALA A 603 34.45 35.33 -76.58
C ALA A 603 35.07 35.49 -77.98
N MET A 604 36.16 34.75 -78.26
CA MET A 604 36.80 34.74 -79.58
C MET A 604 35.86 34.19 -80.67
N LEU A 605 35.16 33.08 -80.40
CA LEU A 605 34.22 32.47 -81.36
C LEU A 605 32.98 33.35 -81.60
N ALA A 606 32.42 33.95 -80.55
CA ALA A 606 31.29 34.85 -80.65
C ALA A 606 31.66 36.15 -81.39
N GLY A 607 32.82 36.73 -81.07
CA GLY A 607 33.35 37.91 -81.75
C GLY A 607 33.61 37.66 -83.24
N ALA A 608 34.24 36.53 -83.58
CA ALA A 608 34.40 36.14 -84.98
C ALA A 608 33.05 35.99 -85.69
N THR A 609 32.07 35.33 -85.06
CA THR A 609 30.73 35.15 -85.63
C THR A 609 30.07 36.50 -85.96
N ALA A 610 30.10 37.46 -85.03
CA ALA A 610 29.51 38.78 -85.22
C ALA A 610 30.20 39.55 -86.36
N VAL A 611 31.53 39.56 -86.39
CA VAL A 611 32.31 40.30 -87.40
C VAL A 611 32.10 39.72 -88.81
N TYR A 612 32.23 38.40 -88.97
CA TYR A 612 32.04 37.78 -90.29
C TYR A 612 30.59 37.87 -90.77
N THR A 613 29.60 37.80 -89.89
CA THR A 613 28.19 37.98 -90.26
C THR A 613 27.92 39.41 -90.75
N GLN A 614 28.48 40.41 -90.05
CA GLN A 614 28.38 41.81 -90.44
C GLN A 614 29.07 42.09 -91.79
N PHE A 615 30.22 41.47 -92.04
CA PHE A 615 30.91 41.59 -93.31
C PHE A 615 30.12 40.95 -94.45
N ILE A 616 29.50 39.79 -94.22
CA ILE A 616 28.64 39.16 -95.22
C ILE A 616 27.42 40.04 -95.51
N SER A 617 26.76 40.61 -94.49
CA SER A 617 25.60 41.48 -94.72
C SER A 617 25.96 42.73 -95.53
N GLN A 618 27.08 43.40 -95.21
CA GLN A 618 27.59 44.54 -96.01
C GLN A 618 27.88 44.16 -97.46
N LEU A 619 28.44 42.97 -97.69
CA LEU A 619 28.74 42.46 -99.03
C LEU A 619 27.48 42.03 -99.82
N THR A 620 26.38 41.70 -99.16
CA THR A 620 25.14 41.24 -99.82
C THR A 620 24.03 42.29 -99.94
N GLU A 621 23.97 43.26 -99.03
CA GLU A 621 22.85 44.21 -98.93
C GLU A 621 23.15 45.57 -99.57
N ASP A 622 24.43 45.96 -99.68
CA ASP A 622 24.81 47.26 -100.26
C ASP A 622 24.76 47.25 -101.80
N ARG A 623 24.27 48.35 -102.38
CA ARG A 623 24.09 48.49 -103.84
C ARG A 623 25.42 48.55 -104.62
N GLU A 624 26.50 48.97 -103.99
CA GLU A 624 27.86 48.97 -104.53
C GLU A 624 28.78 48.21 -103.55
N PRO A 625 28.81 46.87 -103.60
CA PRO A 625 29.57 46.09 -102.64
C PRO A 625 31.07 46.31 -102.84
N CYS A 626 31.75 46.72 -101.76
CA CYS A 626 33.20 46.84 -101.68
C CYS A 626 33.70 46.04 -100.47
N CYS A 627 35.00 45.73 -100.42
CA CYS A 627 35.55 44.94 -99.33
C CYS A 627 35.36 45.67 -97.98
N PRO A 628 34.72 45.05 -96.97
CA PRO A 628 34.35 45.73 -95.71
C PRO A 628 35.56 46.08 -94.82
N VAL A 629 36.75 45.60 -95.17
CA VAL A 629 38.00 45.89 -94.44
C VAL A 629 38.84 46.96 -95.15
N CYS A 630 39.04 46.85 -96.47
CA CYS A 630 39.94 47.73 -97.22
C CYS A 630 39.24 48.65 -98.24
N GLN A 631 37.91 48.59 -98.32
CA GLN A 631 37.02 49.45 -99.13
C GLN A 631 37.31 49.43 -100.64
N ARG A 632 38.05 48.42 -101.13
CA ARG A 632 38.29 48.23 -102.56
C ARG A 632 37.05 47.64 -103.23
N THR A 633 36.67 48.18 -104.38
CA THR A 633 35.59 47.64 -105.21
C THR A 633 36.00 46.31 -105.84
N PHE A 634 35.05 45.40 -105.99
CA PHE A 634 35.32 44.10 -106.61
C PHE A 634 35.38 44.23 -108.14
N PRO A 635 36.45 43.75 -108.81
CA PRO A 635 36.60 43.87 -110.26
C PRO A 635 35.54 43.11 -111.06
N SER A 636 35.04 42.00 -110.50
CA SER A 636 33.97 41.19 -111.08
C SER A 636 33.04 40.63 -110.02
N GLU A 637 31.82 40.26 -110.41
CA GLU A 637 30.83 39.63 -109.52
C GLU A 637 31.27 38.22 -109.05
N SER A 638 32.15 37.55 -109.82
CA SER A 638 32.77 36.29 -109.42
C SER A 638 33.68 36.47 -108.20
N ASP A 639 34.47 37.53 -108.17
CA ASP A 639 35.41 37.82 -107.06
C ASP A 639 34.64 38.12 -105.75
N LEU A 640 33.50 38.82 -105.87
CA LEU A 640 32.60 39.08 -104.75
C LEU A 640 32.03 37.76 -104.18
N GLN A 641 31.56 36.86 -105.05
CA GLN A 641 31.01 35.56 -104.63
C GLN A 641 32.06 34.63 -104.02
N GLU A 642 33.32 34.65 -104.50
CA GLU A 642 34.41 33.87 -103.89
C GLU A 642 34.70 34.35 -102.45
N VAL A 643 34.73 35.66 -102.20
CA VAL A 643 34.95 36.21 -100.86
C VAL A 643 33.78 35.91 -99.93
N ILE A 644 32.54 36.03 -100.40
CA ILE A 644 31.35 35.64 -99.63
C ILE A 644 31.41 34.15 -99.28
N SER A 645 31.75 33.30 -100.25
CA SER A 645 31.88 31.85 -100.04
C SER A 645 33.00 31.50 -99.06
N ASP A 646 34.17 32.16 -99.12
CA ASP A 646 35.25 31.97 -98.15
C ASP A 646 34.79 32.35 -96.73
N MET A 647 34.11 33.50 -96.57
CA MET A 647 33.58 33.92 -95.26
C MET A 647 32.48 33.00 -94.74
N GLN A 648 31.56 32.54 -95.61
CA GLN A 648 30.52 31.58 -95.25
C GLN A 648 31.10 30.21 -94.88
N SER A 649 32.16 29.77 -95.56
CA SER A 649 32.85 28.51 -95.24
C SER A 649 33.53 28.56 -93.86
N LYS A 650 34.11 29.71 -93.50
CA LYS A 650 34.71 29.95 -92.18
C LYS A 650 33.67 30.02 -91.06
N LEU A 651 32.45 30.47 -91.36
CA LEU A 651 31.33 30.47 -90.39
C LEU A 651 30.65 29.11 -90.23
N ARG A 652 30.74 28.19 -91.20
CA ARG A 652 29.96 26.94 -91.20
C ARG A 652 30.10 26.08 -89.94
N LEU A 653 31.30 26.01 -89.35
CA LEU A 653 31.59 25.18 -88.16
C LEU A 653 31.65 25.96 -86.84
N VAL A 654 31.50 27.28 -86.88
CA VAL A 654 31.64 28.14 -85.69
C VAL A 654 30.43 28.03 -84.76
N PRO A 655 29.16 28.00 -85.23
CA PRO A 655 27.99 27.85 -84.36
C PRO A 655 28.01 26.57 -83.52
N ASP A 656 28.40 25.43 -84.11
CA ASP A 656 28.48 24.15 -83.39
C ASP A 656 29.60 24.16 -82.34
N LYS A 657 30.76 24.74 -82.67
CA LYS A 657 31.85 24.93 -81.70
C LYS A 657 31.44 25.87 -80.58
N LEU A 658 30.79 27.00 -80.89
CA LEU A 658 30.30 27.96 -79.91
C LEU A 658 29.29 27.30 -78.96
N LYS A 659 28.32 26.53 -79.50
CA LYS A 659 27.33 25.80 -78.71
C LYS A 659 27.97 24.74 -77.80
N ASN A 660 28.99 24.02 -78.28
CA ASN A 660 29.74 23.06 -77.47
C ASN A 660 30.55 23.75 -76.36
N THR A 661 31.26 24.83 -76.67
CA THR A 661 32.03 25.62 -75.70
C THR A 661 31.12 26.29 -74.66
N GLU A 662 29.93 26.78 -75.05
CA GLU A 662 28.92 27.29 -74.11
C GLU A 662 28.34 26.18 -73.22
N GLY A 663 28.14 24.98 -73.77
CA GLY A 663 27.73 23.80 -73.00
C GLY A 663 28.79 23.37 -71.98
N GLU A 664 30.07 23.36 -72.36
CA GLU A 664 31.19 23.06 -71.47
C GLU A 664 31.39 24.14 -70.40
N LEU A 665 31.26 25.42 -70.76
CA LEU A 665 31.33 26.54 -69.83
C LEU A 665 30.25 26.42 -68.75
N LYS A 666 28.99 26.22 -69.14
CA LYS A 666 27.87 26.01 -68.21
C LYS A 666 28.09 24.80 -67.29
N ARG A 667 28.65 23.70 -67.82
CA ARG A 667 28.96 22.51 -67.00
C ARG A 667 30.05 22.79 -65.97
N LYS A 668 31.13 23.49 -66.34
CA LYS A 668 32.22 23.84 -65.41
C LYS A 668 31.81 24.93 -64.40
N GLU A 669 30.98 25.90 -64.80
CA GLU A 669 30.43 26.93 -63.89
C GLU A 669 29.53 26.28 -62.83
N LYS A 670 28.63 25.38 -63.25
CA LYS A 670 27.81 24.61 -62.32
C LYS A 670 28.66 23.78 -61.34
N LYS A 671 29.73 23.14 -61.84
CA LYS A 671 30.66 22.39 -60.97
C LYS A 671 31.39 23.31 -59.97
N LYS A 672 31.72 24.54 -60.35
CA LYS A 672 32.32 25.54 -59.45
C LYS A 672 31.36 25.95 -58.34
N GLU A 673 30.10 26.20 -58.68
CA GLU A 673 29.05 26.51 -57.70
C GLU A 673 28.86 25.35 -56.71
N GLU A 674 28.80 24.12 -57.21
CA GLU A 674 28.71 22.90 -56.39
C GLU A 674 29.92 22.76 -55.45
N MET A 675 31.15 23.04 -55.91
CA MET A 675 32.36 23.00 -55.05
C MET A 675 32.42 24.15 -54.03
N MET A 676 32.00 25.36 -54.40
CA MET A 676 31.95 26.49 -53.44
C MET A 676 30.94 26.26 -52.32
N ALA A 677 29.83 25.59 -52.60
CA ALA A 677 28.82 25.23 -51.61
C ALA A 677 29.34 24.24 -50.54
N LEU A 678 30.49 23.58 -50.76
CA LEU A 678 31.09 22.62 -49.84
C LEU A 678 32.08 23.23 -48.83
N ARG A 679 32.41 24.52 -48.94
CA ARG A 679 33.29 25.21 -47.96
C ARG A 679 32.79 25.10 -46.51
N PRO A 680 31.51 25.31 -46.20
CA PRO A 680 30.99 25.13 -44.84
C PRO A 680 31.07 23.68 -44.36
N VAL A 681 30.89 22.72 -45.27
CA VAL A 681 30.99 21.27 -44.98
C VAL A 681 32.42 20.91 -44.59
N ARG A 682 33.44 21.46 -45.28
CA ARG A 682 34.86 21.26 -44.91
C ARG A 682 35.20 21.81 -43.53
N GLN A 683 34.66 22.98 -43.17
CA GLN A 683 34.82 23.54 -41.81
C GLN A 683 34.15 22.65 -40.76
N SER A 684 32.95 22.12 -41.04
CA SER A 684 32.26 21.18 -40.16
C SER A 684 33.04 19.87 -39.95
N ILE A 685 33.64 19.31 -41.01
CA ILE A 685 34.48 18.11 -40.95
C ILE A 685 35.68 18.34 -40.02
N SER A 686 36.42 19.46 -40.18
CA SER A 686 37.57 19.80 -39.31
C SER A 686 37.11 20.02 -37.86
N GLN A 687 35.99 20.71 -37.64
CA GLN A 687 35.44 20.90 -36.29
C GLN A 687 35.07 19.58 -35.59
N PHE A 688 34.49 18.62 -36.33
CA PHE A 688 34.19 17.29 -35.78
C PHE A 688 35.45 16.48 -35.48
N GLN A 689 36.44 16.49 -36.38
CA GLN A 689 37.68 15.72 -36.24
C GLN A 689 38.61 16.25 -35.15
N GLU A 690 38.77 17.58 -35.07
CA GLU A 690 39.78 18.20 -34.20
C GLU A 690 39.27 18.54 -32.81
N LYS A 691 37.95 18.69 -32.63
CA LYS A 691 37.38 19.17 -31.36
C LYS A 691 36.27 18.29 -30.80
N GLU A 692 35.14 18.17 -31.50
CA GLU A 692 33.92 17.59 -30.90
C GLU A 692 34.04 16.09 -30.62
N LEU A 693 34.58 15.30 -31.54
CA LEU A 693 34.75 13.85 -31.34
C LEU A 693 35.81 13.52 -30.25
N PRO A 694 37.00 14.15 -30.23
CA PRO A 694 37.94 13.99 -29.12
C PRO A 694 37.36 14.34 -27.75
N GLU A 695 36.63 15.46 -27.63
CA GLU A 695 35.98 15.87 -26.37
C GLU A 695 34.95 14.84 -25.90
N LEU A 696 34.08 14.35 -26.79
CA LEU A 696 33.09 13.32 -26.46
C LEU A 696 33.74 11.99 -26.07
N ARG A 697 34.82 11.58 -26.75
CA ARG A 697 35.58 10.36 -26.39
C ARG A 697 36.22 10.46 -25.01
N ASN A 698 36.82 11.60 -24.69
CA ASN A 698 37.40 11.86 -23.37
C ASN A 698 36.33 11.85 -22.27
N ARG A 699 35.18 12.47 -22.52
CA ARG A 699 34.05 12.48 -21.58
C ARG A 699 33.49 11.07 -21.36
N LEU A 700 33.36 10.27 -22.42
CA LEU A 700 32.95 8.86 -22.32
C LEU A 700 33.95 8.04 -21.49
N GLN A 701 35.25 8.27 -21.66
CA GLN A 701 36.28 7.60 -20.86
C GLN A 701 36.21 7.98 -19.38
N ALA A 702 35.96 9.25 -19.06
CA ALA A 702 35.81 9.71 -17.68
C ALA A 702 34.60 9.05 -16.99
N VAL A 703 33.43 9.03 -17.65
CA VAL A 703 32.22 8.39 -17.12
C VAL A 703 32.41 6.87 -16.96
N ASN A 704 33.13 6.20 -17.87
CA ASN A 704 33.45 4.78 -17.71
C ASN A 704 34.28 4.49 -16.45
N ARG A 705 35.28 5.31 -16.14
CA ARG A 705 36.09 5.17 -14.91
C ARG A 705 35.25 5.38 -13.65
N GLU A 706 34.33 6.34 -13.68
CA GLU A 706 33.40 6.61 -12.57
C GLU A 706 32.45 5.42 -12.33
N ILE A 707 31.94 4.80 -13.41
CA ILE A 707 31.12 3.58 -13.34
C ILE A 707 31.91 2.42 -12.71
N GLU A 708 33.17 2.20 -13.12
CA GLU A 708 34.01 1.14 -12.54
C GLU A 708 34.26 1.36 -11.05
N LYS A 709 34.55 2.61 -10.64
CA LYS A 709 34.69 2.97 -9.23
C LYS A 709 33.40 2.71 -8.44
N LEU A 710 32.26 3.19 -8.93
CA LEU A 710 30.96 3.01 -8.27
C LEU A 710 30.58 1.53 -8.16
N LYS A 711 30.92 0.69 -9.15
CA LYS A 711 30.73 -0.77 -9.07
C LYS A 711 31.56 -1.39 -7.94
N GLY A 712 32.83 -1.01 -7.81
CA GLY A 712 33.67 -1.44 -6.70
C GLY A 712 33.11 -1.02 -5.34
N ASP A 713 32.68 0.24 -5.21
CA ASP A 713 32.08 0.76 -3.96
C ASP A 713 30.77 0.01 -3.61
N VAL A 714 29.95 -0.35 -4.61
CA VAL A 714 28.73 -1.16 -4.41
C VAL A 714 29.07 -2.56 -3.92
N GLU A 715 30.02 -3.25 -4.55
CA GLU A 715 30.46 -4.60 -4.14
C GLU A 715 31.03 -4.59 -2.70
N GLU A 716 31.79 -3.57 -2.32
CA GLU A 716 32.29 -3.40 -0.95
C GLU A 716 31.16 -3.22 0.06
N GLN A 717 30.15 -2.38 -0.24
CA GLN A 717 29.02 -2.21 0.67
C GLN A 717 28.09 -3.43 0.72
N GLU A 718 27.95 -4.18 -0.38
CA GLU A 718 27.19 -5.45 -0.44
C GLU A 718 27.83 -6.53 0.43
N THR A 719 29.16 -6.67 0.37
CA THR A 719 29.90 -7.64 1.20
C THR A 719 29.84 -7.27 2.69
N LEU A 720 29.96 -5.98 3.03
CA LEU A 720 29.77 -5.50 4.40
C LEU A 720 28.34 -5.77 4.90
N LEU A 721 27.32 -5.50 4.07
CA LEU A 721 25.93 -5.74 4.42
C LEU A 721 25.66 -7.23 4.67
N ALA A 722 26.19 -8.12 3.83
CA ALA A 722 26.07 -9.57 4.01
C ALA A 722 26.70 -10.03 5.34
N THR A 723 27.87 -9.49 5.70
CA THR A 723 28.55 -9.79 6.96
C THR A 723 27.71 -9.34 8.16
N LEU A 724 27.25 -8.09 8.17
CA LEU A 724 26.42 -7.54 9.25
C LEU A 724 25.08 -8.28 9.40
N MET A 725 24.46 -8.66 8.29
CA MET A 725 23.21 -9.44 8.30
C MET A 725 23.43 -10.85 8.87
N SER A 726 24.55 -11.50 8.51
CA SER A 726 24.90 -12.80 9.07
C SER A 726 25.07 -12.72 10.60
N GLU A 727 25.82 -11.73 11.09
CA GLU A 727 26.04 -11.50 12.52
C GLU A 727 24.74 -11.24 13.30
N GLU A 728 23.83 -10.45 12.72
CA GLU A 728 22.52 -10.15 13.31
C GLU A 728 21.62 -11.40 13.34
N GLU A 729 21.67 -12.25 12.31
CA GLU A 729 20.88 -13.47 12.21
C GLU A 729 21.32 -14.52 13.25
N THR A 730 22.63 -14.71 13.46
CA THR A 730 23.15 -15.58 14.53
C THR A 730 22.72 -15.07 15.91
N ALA A 731 22.81 -13.76 16.16
CA ALA A 731 22.36 -13.16 17.43
C ALA A 731 20.84 -13.36 17.65
N LYS A 732 20.02 -13.17 16.60
CA LYS A 732 18.56 -13.39 16.65
C LYS A 732 18.20 -14.86 16.91
N ALA A 733 18.94 -15.80 16.33
CA ALA A 733 18.74 -17.23 16.55
C ALA A 733 18.96 -17.61 18.03
N CYS A 734 19.90 -16.94 18.71
CA CYS A 734 20.19 -17.15 20.13
C CYS A 734 19.15 -16.53 21.08
N LEU A 735 18.40 -15.51 20.65
CA LEU A 735 17.48 -14.72 21.49
C LEU A 735 16.37 -15.55 22.13
N GLN A 736 15.85 -16.55 21.42
CA GLN A 736 14.77 -17.41 21.92
C GLN A 736 15.25 -18.28 23.09
N ASP A 737 16.45 -18.87 22.95
CA ASP A 737 17.04 -19.72 23.98
C ASP A 737 17.50 -18.88 25.18
N ILE A 738 18.03 -17.67 24.97
CA ILE A 738 18.35 -16.73 26.08
C ILE A 738 17.08 -16.27 26.81
N SER A 739 15.99 -16.01 26.10
CA SER A 739 14.71 -15.66 26.73
C SER A 739 14.14 -16.81 27.57
N LEU A 740 14.35 -18.05 27.12
CA LEU A 740 13.98 -19.25 27.87
C LEU A 740 14.87 -19.43 29.11
N MET A 741 16.16 -19.18 28.99
CA MET A 741 17.11 -19.20 30.12
C MET A 741 16.74 -18.16 31.19
N ASP A 742 16.37 -16.95 30.80
CA ASP A 742 15.97 -15.88 31.72
C ASP A 742 14.72 -16.26 32.53
N ARG A 743 13.78 -16.98 31.90
CA ARG A 743 12.63 -17.58 32.59
C ARG A 743 13.06 -18.67 33.58
N TYR A 744 13.96 -19.58 33.20
CA TYR A 744 14.47 -20.59 34.13
C TYR A 744 15.23 -19.98 35.32
N LEU A 745 15.94 -18.87 35.13
CA LEU A 745 16.60 -18.12 36.20
C LEU A 745 15.60 -17.47 37.18
N LEU A 746 14.46 -16.98 36.67
CA LEU A 746 13.36 -16.49 37.52
C LEU A 746 12.69 -17.63 38.30
N ASP A 747 12.41 -18.75 37.63
CA ASP A 747 11.80 -19.92 38.26
C ASP A 747 12.71 -20.51 39.35
N LEU A 748 14.03 -20.53 39.13
CA LEU A 748 15.01 -20.95 40.12
C LEU A 748 14.95 -20.10 41.40
N LYS A 749 14.84 -18.77 41.27
CA LYS A 749 14.66 -17.89 42.44
C LYS A 749 13.38 -18.19 43.21
N GLU A 750 12.31 -18.53 42.51
CA GLU A 750 11.03 -18.88 43.16
C GLU A 750 11.12 -20.24 43.88
N VAL A 751 11.75 -21.24 43.27
CA VAL A 751 11.98 -22.56 43.87
C VAL A 751 12.90 -22.44 45.10
N GLU A 752 13.95 -21.63 45.03
CA GLU A 752 14.84 -21.34 46.16
C GLU A 752 14.09 -20.67 47.32
N ARG A 753 13.20 -19.72 47.03
CA ARG A 753 12.34 -19.09 48.05
C ARG A 753 11.41 -20.13 48.70
N LYS A 754 10.83 -21.04 47.92
CA LYS A 754 9.96 -22.12 48.43
C LYS A 754 10.75 -23.12 49.29
N ILE A 755 11.99 -23.45 48.92
CA ILE A 755 12.90 -24.29 49.73
C ILE A 755 13.21 -23.59 51.06
N ALA A 756 13.53 -22.30 51.05
CA ALA A 756 13.79 -21.52 52.27
C ALA A 756 12.57 -21.50 53.21
N GLN A 757 11.35 -21.34 52.67
CA GLN A 757 10.10 -21.39 53.44
C GLN A 757 9.84 -22.76 54.09
N GLN A 758 10.13 -23.87 53.40
CA GLN A 758 9.97 -25.21 53.97
C GLN A 758 11.09 -25.53 54.98
N THR A 759 12.29 -24.98 54.79
CA THR A 759 13.42 -25.11 55.73
C THR A 759 13.12 -24.41 57.06
N ALA A 760 12.48 -23.24 57.03
CA ALA A 760 12.04 -22.54 58.24
C ALA A 760 10.99 -23.31 59.06
N LYS A 761 10.20 -24.18 58.42
CA LYS A 761 9.22 -25.06 59.09
C LYS A 761 9.84 -26.31 59.74
N LEU A 762 11.12 -26.58 59.49
CA LEU A 762 11.84 -27.76 59.99
C LEU A 762 12.79 -27.46 61.17
N GLN A 763 12.78 -26.23 61.72
CA GLN A 763 13.61 -25.86 62.88
C GLN A 763 12.83 -25.99 64.20
N GLY A 764 13.34 -26.84 65.11
CA GLY A 764 13.06 -26.74 66.55
C GLY A 764 12.30 -27.89 67.23
N VAL A 765 12.61 -29.17 66.97
CA VAL A 765 12.07 -30.28 67.80
C VAL A 765 13.10 -31.38 68.03
N ASP A 766 13.20 -31.80 69.29
CA ASP A 766 14.06 -32.87 69.82
C ASP A 766 13.37 -34.24 69.68
N LEU A 767 14.02 -35.21 69.04
CA LEU A 767 13.44 -36.50 68.62
C LEU A 767 14.03 -37.65 69.47
N THR A 768 13.38 -37.96 70.59
CA THR A 768 13.78 -39.07 71.48
C THR A 768 12.78 -40.25 71.52
N ARG A 769 11.67 -40.22 70.77
CA ARG A 769 10.68 -41.33 70.69
C ARG A 769 10.37 -41.76 69.25
N THR A 770 10.13 -43.05 69.03
CA THR A 770 9.97 -43.64 67.68
C THR A 770 8.49 -43.87 67.31
N ILE A 771 8.16 -43.72 66.01
CA ILE A 771 6.80 -43.84 65.44
C ILE A 771 6.12 -45.18 65.83
N GLN A 772 6.90 -46.25 66.02
CA GLN A 772 6.38 -47.56 66.45
C GLN A 772 5.88 -47.57 67.90
N GLN A 773 6.50 -46.81 68.81
CA GLN A 773 6.07 -46.75 70.22
C GLN A 773 4.74 -46.01 70.37
N VAL A 774 4.56 -44.89 69.66
CA VAL A 774 3.32 -44.09 69.69
C VAL A 774 2.15 -44.81 69.00
N SER A 775 2.44 -45.60 67.95
CA SER A 775 1.44 -46.43 67.25
C SER A 775 0.87 -47.57 68.12
N GLN A 776 1.70 -48.17 68.98
CA GLN A 776 1.30 -49.29 69.83
C GLN A 776 0.41 -48.82 71.01
N GLU A 777 0.76 -47.70 71.65
CA GLU A 777 -0.08 -47.08 72.70
C GLU A 777 -1.43 -46.58 72.15
N LYS A 778 -1.46 -46.12 70.89
CA LYS A 778 -2.71 -45.77 70.20
C LYS A 778 -3.63 -46.98 69.98
N GLN A 779 -3.09 -48.14 69.60
CA GLN A 779 -3.89 -49.36 69.38
C GLN A 779 -4.52 -49.88 70.67
N GLU A 780 -3.81 -49.84 71.80
CA GLU A 780 -4.37 -50.24 73.11
C GLU A 780 -5.47 -49.30 73.60
N THR A 781 -5.32 -48.00 73.35
CA THR A 781 -6.32 -46.98 73.72
C THR A 781 -7.57 -47.09 72.82
N GLN A 782 -7.37 -47.36 71.52
CA GLN A 782 -8.46 -47.59 70.55
C GLN A 782 -9.32 -48.81 70.94
N HIS A 783 -8.70 -49.92 71.35
CA HIS A 783 -9.44 -51.14 71.68
C HIS A 783 -10.35 -50.98 72.92
N LYS A 784 -9.94 -50.16 73.89
CA LYS A 784 -10.78 -49.77 75.03
C LYS A 784 -11.92 -48.86 74.59
N LEU A 785 -11.65 -47.94 73.67
CA LEU A 785 -12.63 -47.01 73.09
C LEU A 785 -13.71 -47.74 72.28
N ASP A 786 -13.33 -48.77 71.51
CA ASP A 786 -14.25 -49.58 70.69
C ASP A 786 -15.19 -50.43 71.55
N THR A 787 -14.72 -50.90 72.71
CA THR A 787 -15.53 -51.68 73.66
C THR A 787 -16.59 -50.81 74.34
N THR A 788 -16.21 -49.59 74.76
CA THR A 788 -17.15 -48.60 75.33
C THR A 788 -18.10 -48.04 74.28
N SER A 789 -17.62 -47.83 73.04
CA SER A 789 -18.46 -47.44 71.90
C SER A 789 -19.49 -48.52 71.58
N SER A 790 -19.11 -49.80 71.53
CA SER A 790 -20.05 -50.89 71.20
C SER A 790 -21.22 -51.00 72.20
N LYS A 791 -20.98 -50.78 73.49
CA LYS A 791 -22.05 -50.73 74.51
C LYS A 791 -22.95 -49.50 74.36
N MET A 792 -22.35 -48.34 74.07
CA MET A 792 -23.08 -47.11 73.75
C MET A 792 -23.88 -47.24 72.45
N ASP A 793 -23.34 -47.92 71.44
CA ASP A 793 -23.93 -48.12 70.12
C ASP A 793 -25.09 -49.10 70.18
N LEU A 794 -25.09 -50.12 71.06
CA LEU A 794 -26.26 -50.98 71.28
C LEU A 794 -27.45 -50.21 71.89
N LYS A 795 -27.18 -49.35 72.88
CA LYS A 795 -28.20 -48.50 73.53
C LYS A 795 -28.65 -47.35 72.63
N ARG A 796 -27.72 -46.77 71.86
CA ARG A 796 -28.03 -45.84 70.78
C ARG A 796 -28.78 -46.52 69.65
N LYS A 797 -28.57 -47.79 69.34
CA LYS A 797 -29.32 -48.54 68.32
C LYS A 797 -30.78 -48.71 68.74
N LEU A 798 -31.06 -48.97 70.02
CA LEU A 798 -32.44 -49.00 70.52
C LEU A 798 -33.12 -47.61 70.47
N ILE A 799 -32.37 -46.56 70.82
CA ILE A 799 -32.82 -45.16 70.65
C ILE A 799 -32.99 -44.84 69.17
N GLN A 800 -32.08 -45.30 68.33
CA GLN A 800 -31.99 -45.05 66.91
C GLN A 800 -33.05 -45.82 66.16
N ASP A 801 -33.49 -47.01 66.56
CA ASP A 801 -34.60 -47.73 65.92
C ASP A 801 -35.92 -46.98 66.19
N GLN A 802 -36.12 -46.50 67.43
CA GLN A 802 -37.29 -45.67 67.79
C GLN A 802 -37.21 -44.26 67.17
N GLN A 803 -36.00 -43.68 67.11
CA GLN A 803 -35.76 -42.41 66.44
C GLN A 803 -35.77 -42.55 64.93
N GLU A 804 -35.40 -43.68 64.32
CA GLU A 804 -35.39 -43.97 62.87
C GLU A 804 -36.82 -44.21 62.41
N GLN A 805 -37.70 -44.80 63.22
CA GLN A 805 -39.11 -44.85 62.88
C GLN A 805 -39.72 -43.44 62.87
N ILE A 806 -39.37 -42.61 63.85
CA ILE A 806 -39.75 -41.18 63.90
C ILE A 806 -39.03 -40.36 62.81
N GLN A 807 -37.80 -40.74 62.44
CA GLN A 807 -36.92 -40.01 61.53
C GLN A 807 -37.12 -40.41 60.09
N MET A 808 -37.59 -41.63 59.82
CA MET A 808 -38.13 -42.08 58.54
C MET A 808 -39.44 -41.34 58.29
N LEU A 809 -40.37 -41.30 59.25
CA LEU A 809 -41.57 -40.46 59.13
C LEU A 809 -41.23 -38.96 58.99
N LYS A 810 -40.20 -38.44 59.70
CA LYS A 810 -39.69 -37.07 59.47
C LYS A 810 -38.95 -36.91 58.13
N SER A 811 -38.24 -37.93 57.63
CA SER A 811 -37.57 -37.90 56.33
C SER A 811 -38.60 -37.90 55.23
N THR A 812 -39.65 -38.71 55.32
CA THR A 812 -40.76 -38.68 54.37
C THR A 812 -41.47 -37.32 54.41
N VAL A 813 -41.76 -36.76 55.60
CA VAL A 813 -42.28 -35.38 55.71
C VAL A 813 -41.30 -34.36 55.13
N ASN A 814 -39.99 -34.51 55.37
CA ASN A 814 -38.96 -33.58 54.88
C ASN A 814 -38.68 -33.74 53.40
N GLU A 815 -38.81 -34.93 52.81
CA GLU A 815 -38.66 -35.24 51.40
C GLU A 815 -39.87 -34.70 50.64
N THR A 816 -41.10 -34.94 51.13
CA THR A 816 -42.29 -34.31 50.56
C THR A 816 -42.27 -32.78 50.75
N LYS A 817 -41.71 -32.27 51.87
CA LYS A 817 -41.45 -30.81 52.03
C LYS A 817 -40.35 -30.31 51.11
N ALA A 818 -39.30 -31.09 50.85
CA ALA A 818 -38.19 -30.74 49.98
C ALA A 818 -38.63 -30.73 48.51
N GLU A 819 -39.43 -31.70 48.08
CA GLU A 819 -40.05 -31.70 46.75
C GLU A 819 -41.03 -30.53 46.61
N LYS A 820 -41.82 -30.23 47.65
CA LYS A 820 -42.65 -29.00 47.68
C LYS A 820 -41.79 -27.73 47.62
N LEU A 821 -40.68 -27.65 48.35
CA LEU A 821 -39.76 -26.51 48.35
C LEU A 821 -39.02 -26.38 47.01
N GLN A 822 -38.68 -27.49 46.36
CA GLN A 822 -38.05 -27.53 45.05
C GLN A 822 -39.02 -27.04 43.99
N LEU A 823 -40.26 -27.56 43.95
CA LEU A 823 -41.32 -27.06 43.07
C LEU A 823 -41.70 -25.60 43.38
N SER A 824 -41.64 -25.18 44.64
CA SER A 824 -41.82 -23.78 45.03
C SER A 824 -40.64 -22.89 44.61
N SER A 825 -39.42 -23.41 44.61
CA SER A 825 -38.22 -22.73 44.10
C SER A 825 -38.26 -22.63 42.58
N ASP A 826 -38.75 -23.67 41.90
CA ASP A 826 -38.99 -23.66 40.46
C ASP A 826 -40.10 -22.67 40.08
N MET A 827 -41.13 -22.48 40.92
CA MET A 827 -42.11 -21.39 40.77
C MET A 827 -41.51 -20.00 41.02
N GLN A 828 -40.60 -19.83 41.98
CA GLN A 828 -39.87 -18.57 42.15
C GLN A 828 -38.96 -18.28 40.97
N LYS A 829 -38.32 -19.32 40.41
CA LYS A 829 -37.54 -19.22 39.18
C LYS A 829 -38.42 -18.89 37.98
N GLN A 830 -39.63 -19.43 37.92
CA GLN A 830 -40.64 -19.07 36.92
C GLN A 830 -41.00 -17.57 37.02
N GLN A 831 -41.27 -17.05 38.22
CA GLN A 831 -41.52 -15.62 38.44
C GLN A 831 -40.32 -14.75 38.03
N GLN A 832 -39.08 -15.15 38.36
CA GLN A 832 -37.88 -14.44 37.91
C GLN A 832 -37.71 -14.45 36.38
N LEU A 833 -38.02 -15.57 35.72
CA LEU A 833 -37.98 -15.68 34.26
C LEU A 833 -39.12 -14.87 33.60
N GLU A 834 -40.27 -14.74 34.26
CA GLU A 834 -41.38 -13.87 33.85
C GLU A 834 -41.00 -12.39 33.99
N GLU A 835 -40.35 -12.00 35.10
CA GLU A 835 -39.80 -10.65 35.30
C GLU A 835 -38.75 -10.31 34.23
N GLN A 836 -37.82 -11.24 33.96
CA GLN A 836 -36.84 -11.08 32.87
C GLN A 836 -37.50 -11.00 31.48
N CYS A 837 -38.60 -11.72 31.25
CA CYS A 837 -39.38 -11.60 30.02
C CYS A 837 -40.00 -10.20 29.88
N VAL A 838 -40.52 -9.64 30.97
CA VAL A 838 -41.05 -8.28 30.99
C VAL A 838 -39.93 -7.27 30.76
N GLU A 839 -38.80 -7.41 31.46
CA GLU A 839 -37.62 -6.56 31.33
C GLU A 839 -37.12 -6.54 29.87
N PHE A 840 -36.81 -7.70 29.28
CA PHE A 840 -36.38 -7.77 27.89
C PHE A 840 -37.44 -7.26 26.90
N THR A 841 -38.73 -7.45 27.19
CA THR A 841 -39.80 -6.89 26.35
C THR A 841 -39.81 -5.36 26.42
N THR A 842 -39.64 -4.76 27.61
CA THR A 842 -39.55 -3.31 27.78
C THR A 842 -38.29 -2.72 27.14
N GLU A 843 -37.15 -3.39 27.26
CA GLU A 843 -35.90 -3.00 26.58
C GLU A 843 -36.04 -3.04 25.06
N ILE A 844 -36.65 -4.09 24.51
CA ILE A 844 -36.92 -4.19 23.07
C ILE A 844 -37.83 -3.06 22.62
N GLN A 845 -38.87 -2.71 23.38
CA GLN A 845 -39.76 -1.59 23.07
C GLN A 845 -39.03 -0.24 23.12
N ALA A 846 -38.17 -0.02 24.12
CA ALA A 846 -37.32 1.18 24.21
C ALA A 846 -36.36 1.29 23.02
N LEU A 847 -35.65 0.20 22.69
CA LEU A 847 -34.78 0.14 21.51
C LEU A 847 -35.54 0.37 20.20
N THR A 848 -36.77 -0.14 20.09
CA THR A 848 -37.63 0.08 18.92
C THR A 848 -37.99 1.55 18.74
N ARG A 849 -38.33 2.23 19.84
CA ARG A 849 -38.61 3.67 19.85
C ARG A 849 -37.36 4.47 19.46
N ASP A 850 -36.23 4.18 20.07
CA ASP A 850 -34.96 4.84 19.78
C ASP A 850 -34.53 4.70 18.30
N ILE A 851 -34.72 3.52 17.71
CA ILE A 851 -34.44 3.28 16.29
C ILE A 851 -35.36 4.11 15.40
N ARG A 852 -36.64 4.25 15.76
CA ARG A 852 -37.60 5.06 15.01
C ARG A 852 -37.23 6.55 15.10
N ASP A 853 -36.97 7.05 16.30
CA ASP A 853 -36.66 8.46 16.54
C ASP A 853 -35.34 8.85 15.81
N ALA A 854 -34.34 7.97 15.81
CA ALA A 854 -33.10 8.18 15.04
C ALA A 854 -33.32 8.12 13.51
N LYS A 855 -34.23 7.28 13.01
CA LYS A 855 -34.59 7.23 11.58
C LYS A 855 -35.35 8.47 11.10
N GLU A 856 -36.25 9.00 11.94
CA GLU A 856 -36.97 10.24 11.62
C GLU A 856 -36.02 11.44 11.50
N GLN A 857 -34.92 11.45 12.26
CA GLN A 857 -33.88 12.50 12.16
C GLN A 857 -32.99 12.38 10.91
N LEU A 858 -32.87 11.19 10.28
CA LEU A 858 -32.04 11.00 9.07
C LEU A 858 -32.63 11.65 7.81
N SER A 859 -33.96 11.72 7.71
CA SER A 859 -34.68 12.35 6.60
C SER A 859 -34.29 13.83 6.39
N PRO A 860 -34.45 14.74 7.37
CA PRO A 860 -34.10 16.15 7.22
C PRO A 860 -32.58 16.37 7.02
N LEU A 861 -31.73 15.52 7.62
CA LEU A 861 -30.28 15.56 7.40
C LEU A 861 -29.91 15.24 5.95
N SER A 862 -30.59 14.26 5.34
CA SER A 862 -30.35 13.89 3.94
C SER A 862 -30.76 15.00 2.95
N ALA A 863 -31.91 15.64 3.17
CA ALA A 863 -32.37 16.77 2.36
C ALA A 863 -31.45 18.00 2.52
N THR A 864 -30.95 18.25 3.73
CA THR A 864 -30.01 19.36 3.99
C THR A 864 -28.66 19.13 3.32
N LEU A 865 -28.18 17.87 3.31
CA LEU A 865 -26.94 17.49 2.61
C LEU A 865 -27.06 17.69 1.09
N GLU A 866 -28.18 17.29 0.51
CA GLU A 866 -28.42 17.43 -0.93
C GLU A 866 -28.47 18.91 -1.35
N LYS A 867 -29.11 19.75 -0.53
CA LYS A 867 -29.13 21.21 -0.72
C LYS A 867 -27.74 21.83 -0.64
N LEU A 868 -26.94 21.49 0.38
CA LEU A 868 -25.57 22.00 0.53
C LEU A 868 -24.65 21.53 -0.62
N GLN A 869 -24.87 20.33 -1.15
CA GLN A 869 -24.13 19.81 -2.30
C GLN A 869 -24.44 20.58 -3.59
N GLN A 870 -25.71 20.93 -3.83
CA GLN A 870 -26.10 21.80 -4.95
C GLN A 870 -25.49 23.20 -4.82
N GLU A 871 -25.59 23.83 -3.64
CA GLU A 871 -24.99 25.15 -3.38
C GLU A 871 -23.46 25.16 -3.60
N LYS A 872 -22.77 24.06 -3.27
CA LYS A 872 -21.34 23.91 -3.54
C LYS A 872 -21.06 23.83 -5.05
N GLN A 873 -21.84 23.06 -5.81
CA GLN A 873 -21.65 22.94 -7.25
C GLN A 873 -21.84 24.29 -7.96
N GLU A 874 -22.84 25.07 -7.54
CA GLU A 874 -23.04 26.44 -8.06
C GLU A 874 -21.86 27.37 -7.75
N LEU A 875 -21.28 27.28 -6.55
CA LEU A 875 -20.10 28.07 -6.17
C LEU A 875 -18.85 27.70 -6.98
N VAL A 876 -18.65 26.40 -7.26
CA VAL A 876 -17.52 25.90 -8.06
C VAL A 876 -17.61 26.39 -9.50
N GLU A 877 -18.80 26.33 -10.11
CA GLU A 877 -18.99 26.80 -11.49
C GLU A 877 -18.77 28.33 -11.58
N ARG A 878 -19.26 29.08 -10.58
CA ARG A 878 -19.09 30.53 -10.50
C ARG A 878 -17.61 30.94 -10.32
N LYS A 879 -16.83 30.16 -9.58
CA LYS A 879 -15.38 30.34 -9.42
C LYS A 879 -14.64 30.09 -10.73
N ARG A 880 -15.00 29.04 -11.47
CA ARG A 880 -14.39 28.70 -12.76
C ARG A 880 -14.61 29.83 -13.78
N GLN A 881 -15.83 30.34 -13.88
CA GLN A 881 -16.17 31.42 -14.79
C GLN A 881 -15.39 32.72 -14.51
N LYS A 882 -15.26 33.11 -13.22
CA LYS A 882 -14.46 34.26 -12.78
C LYS A 882 -12.95 34.08 -13.05
N GLN A 883 -12.45 32.85 -12.98
CA GLN A 883 -11.06 32.53 -13.25
C GLN A 883 -10.74 32.66 -14.75
N GLU A 884 -11.62 32.14 -15.62
CA GLU A 884 -11.49 32.28 -17.08
C GLU A 884 -11.49 33.77 -17.50
N GLU A 885 -12.42 34.59 -16.98
CA GLU A 885 -12.45 36.04 -17.22
C GLU A 885 -11.17 36.77 -16.78
N GLY A 886 -10.58 36.36 -15.65
CA GLY A 886 -9.32 36.92 -15.16
C GLY A 886 -8.12 36.55 -16.02
N GLN A 887 -8.11 35.31 -16.54
CA GLN A 887 -7.01 34.77 -17.34
C GLN A 887 -6.94 35.40 -18.74
N GLU A 888 -8.10 35.73 -19.34
CA GLU A 888 -8.18 36.50 -20.58
C GLU A 888 -7.66 37.94 -20.41
N LYS A 889 -7.96 38.61 -19.30
CA LYS A 889 -7.44 39.96 -19.02
C LYS A 889 -5.92 39.94 -18.84
N ILE A 890 -5.38 38.91 -18.19
CA ILE A 890 -3.93 38.74 -18.01
C ILE A 890 -3.23 38.46 -19.34
N SER A 891 -3.84 37.68 -20.25
CA SER A 891 -3.24 37.40 -21.56
C SER A 891 -3.17 38.67 -22.42
N ALA A 892 -4.21 39.51 -22.41
CA ALA A 892 -4.22 40.81 -23.10
C ALA A 892 -3.12 41.76 -22.58
N ILE A 893 -2.86 41.76 -21.27
CA ILE A 893 -1.77 42.55 -20.67
C ILE A 893 -0.40 41.97 -21.07
N LYS A 894 -0.22 40.65 -21.11
CA LYS A 894 1.03 40.01 -21.57
C LYS A 894 1.34 40.32 -23.03
N GLU A 895 0.33 40.39 -23.90
CA GLU A 895 0.50 40.80 -25.30
C GLU A 895 1.04 42.24 -25.38
N ARG A 896 0.51 43.16 -24.55
CA ARG A 896 1.00 44.55 -24.46
C ARG A 896 2.42 44.66 -23.92
N VAL A 897 2.78 43.83 -22.93
CA VAL A 897 4.16 43.76 -22.40
C VAL A 897 5.13 43.29 -23.47
N LYS A 898 4.79 42.30 -24.31
CA LYS A 898 5.64 41.87 -25.44
C LYS A 898 5.94 43.00 -26.42
N VAL A 899 4.96 43.87 -26.70
CA VAL A 899 5.18 45.06 -27.54
C VAL A 899 6.20 46.00 -26.89
N ILE A 900 6.10 46.21 -25.58
CA ILE A 900 7.06 47.03 -24.81
C ILE A 900 8.45 46.39 -24.83
N THR A 901 8.59 45.07 -24.70
CA THR A 901 9.89 44.38 -24.77
C THR A 901 10.51 44.44 -26.17
N THR A 902 9.67 44.49 -27.21
CA THR A 902 10.12 44.67 -28.60
C THR A 902 10.67 46.09 -28.80
N LEU A 903 9.98 47.10 -28.24
CA LEU A 903 10.47 48.49 -28.19
C LEU A 903 11.74 48.63 -27.35
N GLU A 904 11.86 47.94 -26.20
CA GLU A 904 13.11 47.89 -25.44
C GLU A 904 14.25 47.29 -26.26
N ARG A 905 14.01 46.21 -27.01
CA ARG A 905 15.02 45.60 -27.88
C ARG A 905 15.44 46.51 -29.03
N ASP A 906 14.51 47.29 -29.58
CA ASP A 906 14.80 48.29 -30.60
C ASP A 906 15.58 49.49 -30.00
N ILE A 907 15.27 49.89 -28.77
CA ILE A 907 16.06 50.86 -27.98
C ILE A 907 17.46 50.30 -27.64
N THR A 908 17.59 49.01 -27.35
CA THR A 908 18.89 48.38 -27.04
C THR A 908 19.76 48.30 -28.30
N LYS A 909 19.18 47.95 -29.46
CA LYS A 909 19.85 48.05 -30.77
C LYS A 909 20.32 49.47 -31.09
N TYR A 910 19.51 50.49 -30.76
CA TYR A 910 19.88 51.90 -30.88
C TYR A 910 20.97 52.33 -29.87
N THR A 911 21.19 51.58 -28.79
CA THR A 911 22.20 51.85 -27.76
C THR A 911 23.57 51.22 -28.10
N ASP A 912 23.58 50.17 -28.92
CA ASP A 912 24.78 49.38 -29.31
C ASP A 912 25.47 49.90 -30.59
N GLU A 913 24.80 50.72 -31.41
CA GLU A 913 25.39 51.44 -32.55
C GLU A 913 25.68 52.90 -32.13
N GLY A 914 26.97 53.25 -31.94
CA GLY A 914 27.40 54.47 -31.26
C GLY A 914 26.89 55.80 -31.86
N LYS A 915 26.58 56.89 -31.15
CA LYS A 915 26.82 57.47 -29.79
C LYS A 915 27.36 58.92 -29.83
N GLU A 916 27.51 59.54 -30.98
CA GLU A 916 28.03 60.93 -31.04
C GLU A 916 26.93 61.97 -31.37
N GLU A 917 26.07 61.77 -32.37
CA GLU A 917 25.18 62.86 -32.82
C GLU A 917 23.90 63.09 -31.98
N TYR A 918 23.38 62.09 -31.25
CA TYR A 918 22.18 62.26 -30.39
C TYR A 918 22.51 62.65 -28.94
N LYS A 919 23.78 62.50 -28.53
CA LYS A 919 24.25 62.82 -27.17
C LYS A 919 24.48 64.33 -27.00
N GLU A 920 25.04 65.01 -27.99
CA GLU A 920 25.22 66.48 -27.97
C GLU A 920 23.88 67.22 -27.92
N GLN A 921 22.84 66.70 -28.59
CA GLN A 921 21.51 67.31 -28.61
C GLN A 921 20.77 67.18 -27.26
N LYS A 922 21.02 66.11 -26.49
CA LYS A 922 20.39 65.89 -25.18
C LYS A 922 21.21 66.42 -23.99
N GLU A 923 22.53 66.54 -24.10
CA GLU A 923 23.36 67.19 -23.06
C GLU A 923 23.10 68.72 -22.99
N SER A 924 22.69 69.34 -24.11
CA SER A 924 22.27 70.75 -24.13
C SER A 924 20.92 70.99 -23.45
N GLU A 925 19.92 70.12 -23.68
CA GLU A 925 18.60 70.21 -23.01
C GLU A 925 18.65 69.86 -21.50
N LEU A 926 19.59 69.00 -21.08
CA LEU A 926 19.76 68.62 -19.67
C LEU A 926 20.46 69.72 -18.83
N GLN A 927 21.40 70.48 -19.43
CA GLN A 927 22.03 71.63 -18.76
C GLN A 927 21.06 72.80 -18.54
N GLU A 928 20.14 73.04 -19.48
CA GLU A 928 19.14 74.10 -19.37
C GLU A 928 18.09 73.80 -18.28
N THR A 929 17.69 72.52 -18.17
CA THR A 929 16.72 72.07 -17.16
C THR A 929 17.35 71.99 -15.74
N GLY A 930 18.64 71.70 -15.63
CA GLY A 930 19.39 71.70 -14.37
C GLY A 930 19.60 73.11 -13.78
N ALA A 931 19.77 74.13 -14.63
CA ALA A 931 19.89 75.53 -14.20
C ALA A 931 18.56 76.08 -13.62
N GLN A 932 17.41 75.67 -14.18
CA GLN A 932 16.09 76.09 -13.72
C GLN A 932 15.70 75.50 -12.35
N LEU A 933 16.17 74.29 -12.03
CA LEU A 933 15.92 73.65 -10.73
C LEU A 933 16.76 74.29 -9.60
N HIS A 934 17.99 74.70 -9.88
CA HIS A 934 18.87 75.35 -8.90
C HIS A 934 18.43 76.79 -8.56
N GLU A 935 17.80 77.50 -9.50
CA GLU A 935 17.23 78.84 -9.28
C GLU A 935 15.95 78.78 -8.43
N ALA A 936 15.11 77.76 -8.61
CA ALA A 936 13.88 77.57 -7.84
C ALA A 936 14.14 77.27 -6.35
N ASP A 937 15.17 76.48 -6.01
CA ASP A 937 15.57 76.24 -4.61
C ASP A 937 16.19 77.49 -3.97
N LYS A 938 16.91 78.31 -4.76
CA LYS A 938 17.48 79.60 -4.31
C LYS A 938 16.39 80.64 -4.01
N GLN A 939 15.31 80.67 -4.78
CA GLN A 939 14.18 81.57 -4.53
C GLN A 939 13.40 81.20 -3.26
N LYS A 940 13.28 79.91 -2.93
CA LYS A 940 12.63 79.44 -1.70
C LYS A 940 13.38 79.88 -0.43
N GLU A 941 14.71 79.85 -0.43
CA GLU A 941 15.51 80.41 0.67
C GLU A 941 15.46 81.94 0.75
N LYS A 942 15.32 82.63 -0.39
CA LYS A 942 15.23 84.09 -0.48
C LYS A 942 13.93 84.64 0.13
N ILE A 943 12.81 83.99 -0.15
CA ILE A 943 11.49 84.37 0.40
C ILE A 943 11.44 84.19 1.93
N ASN A 944 12.08 83.15 2.46
CA ASN A 944 12.19 82.96 3.92
C ASN A 944 13.06 84.03 4.60
N LYS A 945 14.07 84.59 3.91
CA LYS A 945 14.87 85.72 4.40
C LYS A 945 14.14 87.07 4.31
N GLU A 946 13.35 87.31 3.27
CA GLU A 946 12.59 88.55 3.08
C GLU A 946 11.45 88.70 4.12
N MET A 947 10.80 87.60 4.53
CA MET A 947 9.85 87.61 5.65
C MET A 947 10.48 88.03 6.99
N GLY A 948 11.77 87.75 7.20
CA GLY A 948 12.52 88.20 8.37
C GLY A 948 12.77 89.71 8.37
N ASN A 949 13.09 90.29 7.21
CA ASN A 949 13.43 91.70 7.06
C ASN A 949 12.23 92.64 7.18
N ILE A 950 11.05 92.23 6.66
CA ILE A 950 9.81 93.04 6.77
C ILE A 950 9.37 93.22 8.22
N ARG A 951 9.67 92.26 9.11
CA ARG A 951 9.40 92.39 10.55
C ARG A 951 10.29 93.43 11.23
N GLN A 952 11.53 93.59 10.76
CA GLN A 952 12.51 94.51 11.35
C GLN A 952 12.29 95.99 10.92
N ASP A 953 11.72 96.22 9.74
CA ASP A 953 11.37 97.57 9.23
C ASP A 953 10.11 98.19 9.84
N ILE A 954 9.21 97.38 10.42
CA ILE A 954 8.01 97.86 11.12
C ILE A 954 8.35 98.47 12.49
N ASP A 955 9.41 97.98 13.13
CA ASP A 955 9.82 98.45 14.46
C ASP A 955 10.56 99.80 14.44
N THR A 956 11.22 100.14 13.33
CA THR A 956 11.94 101.43 13.17
C THR A 956 11.02 102.60 12.83
N GLN A 957 9.83 102.39 12.23
CA GLN A 957 8.90 103.48 11.90
C GLN A 957 8.01 103.94 13.07
N LYS A 958 7.92 103.17 14.17
CA LYS A 958 7.13 103.54 15.37
C LYS A 958 7.77 104.62 16.24
N VAL A 959 9.06 104.91 16.07
CA VAL A 959 9.80 105.85 16.93
C VAL A 959 9.44 107.32 16.64
N GLN A 960 8.98 107.64 15.43
CA GLN A 960 8.56 109.01 15.07
C GLN A 960 7.07 109.32 15.36
N GLU A 961 6.20 108.31 15.40
CA GLU A 961 4.77 108.50 15.75
C GLU A 961 4.60 108.86 17.24
N ARG A 962 5.52 108.38 18.09
CA ARG A 962 5.48 108.54 19.56
C ARG A 962 5.64 109.98 20.03
N TRP A 963 6.52 110.78 19.41
CA TRP A 963 6.77 112.17 19.82
C TRP A 963 5.55 113.11 19.62
N LEU A 964 4.75 112.87 18.57
CA LEU A 964 3.55 113.68 18.28
C LEU A 964 2.31 113.25 19.08
N GLN A 965 2.27 112.01 19.58
CA GLN A 965 1.15 111.47 20.34
C GLN A 965 1.24 111.78 21.85
N ASP A 966 2.46 112.00 22.37
CA ASP A 966 2.71 112.30 23.78
C ASP A 966 2.19 113.69 24.21
N ASN A 967 2.11 114.68 23.30
CA ASN A 967 1.54 116.01 23.60
C ASN A 967 -0.01 116.04 23.61
N LEU A 968 -0.69 115.14 22.89
CA LEU A 968 -2.16 115.08 22.80
C LEU A 968 -2.80 114.23 23.91
N THR A 969 -2.06 113.29 24.50
CA THR A 969 -2.61 112.27 25.41
C THR A 969 -2.58 112.69 26.88
N LEU A 970 -1.68 113.61 27.28
CA LEU A 970 -1.62 114.13 28.64
C LEU A 970 -2.93 114.83 29.07
N ARG A 971 -3.66 115.43 28.12
CA ARG A 971 -4.92 116.15 28.40
C ARG A 971 -6.19 115.27 28.46
N LYS A 972 -6.12 113.98 28.08
CA LYS A 972 -7.25 113.03 28.15
C LYS A 972 -7.16 112.02 29.31
N ARG A 973 -5.97 111.78 29.86
CA ARG A 973 -5.74 110.70 30.85
C ARG A 973 -6.17 110.99 32.30
N VAL A 974 -6.55 112.23 32.64
CA VAL A 974 -7.06 112.57 33.99
C VAL A 974 -8.54 112.21 34.18
N GLU A 975 -9.32 112.06 33.10
CA GLU A 975 -10.77 111.80 33.20
C GLU A 975 -11.14 110.30 33.21
N GLU A 976 -10.37 109.44 32.52
CA GLU A 976 -10.65 107.99 32.41
C GLU A 976 -10.31 107.17 33.68
N LEU A 977 -9.53 107.74 34.61
CA LEU A 977 -9.10 107.03 35.84
C LEU A 977 -10.24 106.81 36.85
N LYS A 978 -11.35 107.55 36.73
CA LYS A 978 -12.52 107.41 37.63
C LYS A 978 -13.44 106.23 37.30
N GLU A 979 -13.53 105.80 36.03
CA GLU A 979 -14.42 104.70 35.64
C GLU A 979 -13.87 103.30 35.97
N VAL A 980 -12.54 103.16 36.07
CA VAL A 980 -11.88 101.87 36.34
C VAL A 980 -11.99 101.47 37.82
N VAL A 981 -12.17 102.43 38.73
CA VAL A 981 -12.34 102.17 40.17
C VAL A 981 -13.72 101.55 40.48
N ALA A 982 -14.77 101.91 39.74
CA ALA A 982 -16.15 101.48 39.98
C ALA A 982 -16.44 100.01 39.57
N LYS A 983 -15.70 99.44 38.61
CA LYS A 983 -15.88 98.03 38.19
C LYS A 983 -15.21 97.01 39.12
N ARG A 984 -14.30 97.45 39.98
CA ARG A 984 -13.52 96.60 40.91
C ARG A 984 -14.34 96.14 42.12
N GLU A 985 -15.27 96.96 42.60
CA GLU A 985 -16.02 96.67 43.83
C GLU A 985 -17.13 95.62 43.64
N ALA A 986 -17.53 95.31 42.40
CA ALA A 986 -18.61 94.37 42.10
C ALA A 986 -18.20 92.89 42.08
N LEU A 987 -16.90 92.56 41.99
CA LEU A 987 -16.40 91.19 41.78
C LEU A 987 -15.68 90.55 42.98
N MET A 988 -15.65 91.22 44.14
CA MET A 988 -15.00 90.75 45.38
C MET A 988 -15.95 90.05 46.38
N LYS A 989 -16.95 89.28 45.92
CA LYS A 989 -17.90 88.63 46.85
C LYS A 989 -18.11 87.12 46.74
N ASP A 990 -17.60 86.43 45.72
CA ASP A 990 -17.84 84.98 45.58
C ASP A 990 -16.57 84.13 45.74
N MET A 991 -16.35 83.72 47.00
CA MET A 991 -15.85 82.41 47.48
C MET A 991 -14.43 81.93 47.04
N GLY A 992 -13.57 81.35 47.89
CA GLY A 992 -13.76 80.66 49.17
C GLY A 992 -13.44 79.15 49.04
N ASN A 993 -12.19 78.77 49.31
CA ASN A 993 -11.59 77.45 49.66
C ASN A 993 -12.17 76.12 49.13
N MET A 994 -11.31 75.24 48.57
CA MET A 994 -10.95 73.91 49.12
C MET A 994 -9.97 73.16 48.19
N GLN A 995 -8.99 72.50 48.80
CA GLN A 995 -7.93 71.67 48.21
C GLN A 995 -8.27 70.17 48.34
N LEU A 996 -7.92 69.32 47.36
CA LEU A 996 -7.16 68.06 47.54
C LEU A 996 -7.20 67.11 46.33
N THR A 997 -6.08 66.41 46.23
CA THR A 997 -5.56 65.39 45.31
C THR A 997 -6.26 64.02 45.42
N LEU A 998 -6.34 63.23 44.31
CA LEU A 998 -5.96 61.79 44.20
C LEU A 998 -6.51 61.06 42.95
N SER A 999 -5.64 60.27 42.26
CA SER A 999 -5.85 58.85 41.88
C SER A 999 -4.78 58.36 40.88
N SER A 1000 -3.71 57.67 41.34
CA SER A 1000 -2.69 57.03 40.46
C SER A 1000 -2.68 55.50 40.49
N ASP A 1001 -3.34 54.87 41.48
CA ASP A 1001 -3.24 53.41 41.69
C ASP A 1001 -4.06 52.57 40.70
N LEU A 1002 -5.20 53.07 40.21
CA LEU A 1002 -6.07 52.34 39.28
C LEU A 1002 -5.45 52.18 37.88
N LYS A 1003 -4.65 53.15 37.42
CA LYS A 1003 -3.97 53.08 36.11
C LYS A 1003 -2.83 52.06 36.07
N LYS A 1004 -2.16 51.83 37.21
CA LYS A 1004 -1.09 50.82 37.32
C LYS A 1004 -1.62 49.39 37.23
N ASN A 1005 -2.76 49.13 37.88
CA ASN A 1005 -3.38 47.79 37.87
C ASN A 1005 -3.93 47.39 36.49
N ARG A 1006 -4.46 48.35 35.71
CA ARG A 1006 -4.89 48.12 34.31
C ARG A 1006 -3.74 47.65 33.42
N SER A 1007 -2.58 48.30 33.50
CA SER A 1007 -1.41 47.95 32.68
C SER A 1007 -0.86 46.55 32.98
N ILE A 1008 -0.89 46.12 34.25
CA ILE A 1008 -0.44 44.78 34.65
C ILE A 1008 -1.38 43.70 34.10
N ALA A 1009 -2.69 43.94 34.15
CA ALA A 1009 -3.69 43.00 33.63
C ALA A 1009 -3.62 42.86 32.09
N LEU A 1010 -3.42 43.97 31.37
CA LEU A 1010 -3.20 43.96 29.91
C LEU A 1010 -1.92 43.22 29.50
N GLY A 1011 -0.84 43.34 30.28
CA GLY A 1011 0.39 42.56 30.05
C GLY A 1011 0.17 41.06 30.17
N ARG A 1012 -0.65 40.61 31.13
CA ARG A 1012 -1.00 39.19 31.30
C ARG A 1012 -1.87 38.66 30.16
N GLN A 1013 -2.78 39.47 29.62
CA GLN A 1013 -3.60 39.07 28.46
C GLN A 1013 -2.74 38.76 27.23
N LYS A 1014 -1.78 39.63 26.92
CA LYS A 1014 -0.84 39.40 25.81
C LYS A 1014 -0.02 38.12 26.01
N GLY A 1015 0.44 37.87 27.24
CA GLY A 1015 1.16 36.63 27.57
C GLY A 1015 0.32 35.36 27.32
N PHE A 1016 -0.95 35.35 27.74
CA PHE A 1016 -1.84 34.21 27.44
C PHE A 1016 -2.16 34.07 25.95
N GLU A 1017 -2.33 35.17 25.21
CA GLU A 1017 -2.58 35.16 23.77
C GLU A 1017 -1.38 34.58 22.99
N GLU A 1018 -0.15 34.93 23.38
CA GLU A 1018 1.08 34.38 22.80
C GLU A 1018 1.25 32.88 23.09
N GLU A 1019 0.97 32.44 24.33
CA GLU A 1019 1.02 31.02 24.71
C GLU A 1019 -0.05 30.20 23.95
N ILE A 1020 -1.28 30.70 23.81
CA ILE A 1020 -2.34 30.05 23.04
C ILE A 1020 -1.92 29.92 21.56
N LEU A 1021 -1.32 30.97 20.99
CA LEU A 1021 -0.84 30.93 19.61
C LEU A 1021 0.26 29.89 19.41
N HIS A 1022 1.20 29.79 20.37
CA HIS A 1022 2.26 28.78 20.36
C HIS A 1022 1.68 27.36 20.37
N TYR A 1023 0.81 27.02 21.33
CA TYR A 1023 0.22 25.68 21.42
C TYR A 1023 -0.71 25.34 20.25
N ARG A 1024 -1.44 26.32 19.68
CA ARG A 1024 -2.21 26.12 18.43
C ARG A 1024 -1.30 25.91 17.22
N LYS A 1025 -0.08 26.45 17.21
CA LYS A 1025 0.91 26.16 16.16
C LYS A 1025 1.48 24.75 16.32
N GLU A 1026 1.79 24.33 17.55
CA GLU A 1026 2.22 22.97 17.86
C GLU A 1026 1.15 21.94 17.46
N LEU A 1027 -0.14 22.20 17.74
CA LEU A 1027 -1.25 21.33 17.30
C LEU A 1027 -1.39 21.18 15.78
N ARG A 1028 -0.86 22.13 14.99
CA ARG A 1028 -0.88 22.10 13.52
C ARG A 1028 0.32 21.36 12.91
N GLU A 1029 1.24 20.85 13.73
CA GLU A 1029 2.29 19.96 13.23
C GLU A 1029 1.68 18.65 12.72
N ASP A 1030 2.24 18.10 11.64
CA ASP A 1030 1.69 16.92 10.94
C ASP A 1030 1.49 15.70 11.85
N GLN A 1031 2.32 15.58 12.90
CA GLN A 1031 2.23 14.50 13.88
C GLN A 1031 1.02 14.60 14.84
N TYR A 1032 0.44 15.79 15.03
CA TYR A 1032 -0.66 16.04 15.98
C TYR A 1032 -1.99 16.41 15.32
N ASP A 1033 -1.97 17.09 14.16
CA ASP A 1033 -3.17 17.61 13.48
C ASP A 1033 -4.22 16.50 13.23
N LYS A 1034 -3.76 15.33 12.76
CA LYS A 1034 -4.60 14.16 12.45
C LYS A 1034 -4.31 12.94 13.32
N ALA A 1035 -3.75 13.13 14.51
CA ALA A 1035 -3.31 12.03 15.37
C ALA A 1035 -4.47 11.05 15.71
N ASP A 1036 -5.66 11.58 16.02
CA ASP A 1036 -6.87 10.79 16.30
C ASP A 1036 -7.32 9.95 15.10
N GLU A 1037 -7.36 10.53 13.89
CA GLU A 1037 -7.76 9.83 12.67
C GLU A 1037 -6.74 8.77 12.28
N ARG A 1038 -5.44 9.11 12.30
CA ARG A 1038 -4.36 8.17 11.99
C ARG A 1038 -4.38 6.98 12.96
N TYR A 1039 -4.57 7.23 14.26
CA TYR A 1039 -4.73 6.17 15.26
C TYR A 1039 -5.95 5.29 14.99
N LYS A 1040 -7.13 5.88 14.75
CA LYS A 1040 -8.37 5.14 14.45
C LYS A 1040 -8.23 4.29 13.18
N ASN A 1041 -7.73 4.87 12.09
CA ASN A 1041 -7.56 4.17 10.82
C ASN A 1041 -6.58 3.00 10.97
N LYS A 1042 -5.46 3.20 11.66
CA LYS A 1042 -4.50 2.12 11.90
C LYS A 1042 -5.07 1.02 12.80
N MET A 1043 -5.89 1.38 13.78
CA MET A 1043 -6.59 0.44 14.66
C MET A 1043 -7.60 -0.41 13.88
N ILE A 1044 -8.35 0.19 12.95
CA ILE A 1044 -9.27 -0.52 12.06
C ILE A 1044 -8.50 -1.51 11.18
N ILE A 1045 -7.39 -1.09 10.56
CA ILE A 1045 -6.55 -1.97 9.72
C ILE A 1045 -6.02 -3.14 10.55
N MET A 1046 -5.47 -2.89 11.75
CA MET A 1046 -4.98 -3.95 12.62
C MET A 1046 -6.11 -4.93 12.96
N ARG A 1047 -7.27 -4.43 13.39
CA ARG A 1047 -8.37 -5.28 13.85
C ARG A 1047 -9.01 -6.09 12.73
N THR A 1048 -9.19 -5.49 11.56
CA THR A 1048 -9.70 -6.18 10.37
C THR A 1048 -8.71 -7.26 9.91
N THR A 1049 -7.41 -6.97 9.93
CA THR A 1049 -6.36 -7.96 9.60
C THR A 1049 -6.33 -9.12 10.61
N GLU A 1050 -6.53 -8.86 11.91
CA GLU A 1050 -6.68 -9.92 12.92
C GLU A 1050 -7.89 -10.83 12.65
N LEU A 1051 -9.01 -10.29 12.17
CA LEU A 1051 -10.17 -11.09 11.77
C LEU A 1051 -9.85 -11.95 10.54
N VAL A 1052 -9.19 -11.38 9.53
CA VAL A 1052 -8.75 -12.13 8.34
C VAL A 1052 -7.85 -13.31 8.72
N ILE A 1053 -6.94 -13.14 9.69
CA ILE A 1053 -6.09 -14.24 10.19
C ILE A 1053 -6.94 -15.36 10.79
N LYS A 1054 -7.99 -15.03 11.55
CA LYS A 1054 -8.90 -16.01 12.15
C LYS A 1054 -9.69 -16.76 11.08
N ASP A 1055 -10.19 -16.06 10.07
CA ASP A 1055 -10.93 -16.66 8.96
C ASP A 1055 -10.02 -17.58 8.14
N LEU A 1056 -8.81 -17.13 7.82
CA LEU A 1056 -7.80 -17.97 7.14
C LEU A 1056 -7.47 -19.24 7.93
N ASP A 1057 -7.40 -19.15 9.26
CA ASP A 1057 -7.19 -20.31 10.13
C ASP A 1057 -8.38 -21.27 10.15
N LEU A 1058 -9.61 -20.74 10.16
CA LEU A 1058 -10.83 -21.53 10.08
C LEU A 1058 -10.90 -22.29 8.75
N TYR A 1059 -10.68 -21.61 7.63
CA TYR A 1059 -10.69 -22.25 6.31
C TYR A 1059 -9.56 -23.26 6.15
N TYR A 1060 -8.35 -22.96 6.68
CA TYR A 1060 -7.24 -23.91 6.68
C TYR A 1060 -7.62 -25.21 7.41
N LYS A 1061 -8.17 -25.11 8.62
CA LYS A 1061 -8.60 -26.26 9.43
C LYS A 1061 -9.71 -27.05 8.74
N ALA A 1062 -10.72 -26.37 8.20
CA ALA A 1062 -11.83 -27.03 7.50
C ALA A 1062 -11.36 -27.77 6.25
N LEU A 1063 -10.48 -27.16 5.44
CA LEU A 1063 -9.94 -27.77 4.24
C LEU A 1063 -9.03 -28.97 4.58
N ASP A 1064 -8.14 -28.84 5.58
CA ASP A 1064 -7.28 -29.93 6.05
C ASP A 1064 -8.09 -31.13 6.55
N GLN A 1065 -9.10 -30.89 7.40
CA GLN A 1065 -10.01 -31.93 7.87
C GLN A 1065 -10.78 -32.62 6.72
N THR A 1066 -11.22 -31.85 5.72
CA THR A 1066 -11.94 -32.40 4.57
C THR A 1066 -11.04 -33.29 3.72
N ILE A 1067 -9.79 -32.89 3.50
CA ILE A 1067 -8.80 -33.71 2.77
C ILE A 1067 -8.52 -35.01 3.54
N MET A 1068 -8.37 -34.95 4.87
CA MET A 1068 -8.18 -36.15 5.70
C MET A 1068 -9.37 -37.11 5.59
N LYS A 1069 -10.58 -36.59 5.73
CA LYS A 1069 -11.80 -37.40 5.64
C LYS A 1069 -11.94 -38.02 4.25
N PHE A 1070 -11.66 -37.27 3.20
CA PHE A 1070 -11.69 -37.76 1.82
C PHE A 1070 -10.65 -38.87 1.60
N HIS A 1071 -9.41 -38.68 2.07
CA HIS A 1071 -8.34 -39.67 1.94
C HIS A 1071 -8.67 -40.97 2.66
N SER A 1072 -9.06 -40.90 3.95
CA SER A 1072 -9.45 -42.07 4.74
C SER A 1072 -10.60 -42.84 4.10
N MET A 1073 -11.68 -42.13 3.74
CA MET A 1073 -12.86 -42.74 3.11
C MET A 1073 -12.51 -43.46 1.81
N LYS A 1074 -11.68 -42.86 0.96
CA LYS A 1074 -11.25 -43.45 -0.30
C LYS A 1074 -10.30 -44.63 -0.09
N MET A 1075 -9.45 -44.57 0.94
CA MET A 1075 -8.55 -45.66 1.29
C MET A 1075 -9.30 -46.91 1.77
N ASP A 1076 -10.34 -46.70 2.58
CA ASP A 1076 -11.22 -47.78 3.05
C ASP A 1076 -11.97 -48.44 1.88
N GLU A 1077 -12.44 -47.64 0.92
CA GLU A 1077 -13.08 -48.12 -0.32
C GLU A 1077 -12.11 -48.97 -1.16
N ILE A 1078 -10.88 -48.49 -1.39
CA ILE A 1078 -9.84 -49.21 -2.13
C ILE A 1078 -9.49 -50.53 -1.45
N ASN A 1079 -9.23 -50.50 -0.14
CA ASN A 1079 -8.86 -51.70 0.62
C ASN A 1079 -10.00 -52.72 0.73
N LYS A 1080 -11.25 -52.28 0.69
CA LYS A 1080 -12.38 -53.20 0.58
C LYS A 1080 -12.33 -53.97 -0.75
N ILE A 1081 -12.17 -53.26 -1.86
CA ILE A 1081 -12.11 -53.86 -3.20
C ILE A 1081 -10.89 -54.78 -3.34
N ILE A 1082 -9.71 -54.37 -2.85
CA ILE A 1082 -8.50 -55.21 -2.88
C ILE A 1082 -8.74 -56.53 -2.14
N ARG A 1083 -9.34 -56.49 -0.94
CA ARG A 1083 -9.62 -57.69 -0.15
C ARG A 1083 -10.56 -58.63 -0.89
N ASP A 1084 -11.64 -58.10 -1.46
CA ASP A 1084 -12.63 -58.89 -2.18
C ASP A 1084 -12.02 -59.53 -3.45
N LEU A 1085 -11.28 -58.74 -4.24
CA LEU A 1085 -10.61 -59.24 -5.44
C LEU A 1085 -9.51 -60.26 -5.13
N TRP A 1086 -8.70 -60.03 -4.10
CA TRP A 1086 -7.63 -60.97 -3.69
C TRP A 1086 -8.20 -62.32 -3.32
N ARG A 1087 -9.22 -62.35 -2.46
CA ARG A 1087 -9.88 -63.60 -2.03
C ARG A 1087 -10.53 -64.36 -3.18
N SER A 1088 -10.98 -63.65 -4.21
CA SER A 1088 -11.59 -64.27 -5.39
C SER A 1088 -10.56 -64.81 -6.41
N THR A 1089 -9.35 -64.25 -6.45
CA THR A 1089 -8.36 -64.52 -7.51
C THR A 1089 -7.21 -65.40 -7.05
N TYR A 1090 -6.70 -65.20 -5.83
CA TYR A 1090 -5.56 -65.93 -5.33
C TYR A 1090 -5.99 -67.27 -4.73
N ARG A 1091 -5.40 -68.37 -5.20
CA ARG A 1091 -5.72 -69.73 -4.72
C ARG A 1091 -4.73 -70.28 -3.68
N GLY A 1092 -3.69 -69.52 -3.34
CA GLY A 1092 -2.72 -69.90 -2.30
C GLY A 1092 -3.30 -69.78 -0.89
N GLN A 1093 -2.92 -70.70 0.00
CA GLN A 1093 -3.36 -70.72 1.42
C GLN A 1093 -2.45 -69.88 2.34
N ASP A 1094 -1.39 -69.27 1.81
CA ASP A 1094 -0.34 -68.60 2.55
C ASP A 1094 -0.62 -67.11 2.83
N ILE A 1095 -1.51 -66.46 2.07
CA ILE A 1095 -1.90 -65.05 2.23
C ILE A 1095 -3.42 -64.94 2.20
N GLU A 1096 -4.02 -64.44 3.29
CA GLU A 1096 -5.48 -64.31 3.40
C GLU A 1096 -6.00 -63.13 2.58
N TYR A 1097 -5.37 -61.96 2.74
CA TYR A 1097 -5.66 -60.78 1.94
C TYR A 1097 -4.49 -59.80 1.93
N VAL A 1098 -4.57 -58.85 1.00
CA VAL A 1098 -3.65 -57.73 0.88
C VAL A 1098 -4.39 -56.44 1.19
N GLU A 1099 -3.72 -55.50 1.85
CA GLU A 1099 -4.23 -54.15 2.08
C GLU A 1099 -3.11 -53.12 1.95
N ILE A 1100 -3.48 -51.90 1.62
CA ILE A 1100 -2.55 -50.78 1.61
C ILE A 1100 -2.73 -50.02 2.93
N ARG A 1101 -1.66 -49.84 3.70
CA ARG A 1101 -1.67 -49.01 4.91
C ARG A 1101 -1.11 -47.63 4.62
N SER A 1102 -1.79 -46.63 5.15
CA SER A 1102 -1.38 -45.22 5.13
C SER A 1102 -1.06 -44.77 6.55
N ASP A 1103 0.21 -44.84 6.93
CA ASP A 1103 0.66 -44.40 8.26
C ASP A 1103 0.91 -42.88 8.26
N MET A 1104 0.58 -42.22 9.36
CA MET A 1104 0.86 -40.80 9.59
C MET A 1104 2.11 -40.62 10.45
N ASP A 1105 2.98 -39.68 10.09
CA ASP A 1105 4.11 -39.28 10.95
C ASP A 1105 3.60 -38.46 12.16
N GLU A 1106 3.42 -39.12 13.32
CA GLU A 1106 2.92 -38.52 14.57
C GLU A 1106 3.82 -37.41 15.14
N ASN A 1107 5.09 -37.34 14.74
CA ASN A 1107 6.02 -36.27 15.14
C ASN A 1107 5.71 -34.89 14.51
N SER A 1108 4.66 -34.79 13.70
CA SER A 1108 4.23 -33.54 13.05
C SER A 1108 3.22 -32.80 13.92
N SER A 1109 3.69 -32.04 14.89
CA SER A 1109 2.84 -31.17 15.71
C SER A 1109 1.98 -30.24 14.85
N ALA A 1110 0.70 -30.09 15.24
CA ALA A 1110 -0.39 -29.47 14.47
C ALA A 1110 -0.19 -27.98 14.08
N GLY A 1111 0.97 -27.39 14.35
CA GLY A 1111 1.25 -25.97 14.10
C GLY A 1111 2.31 -25.67 13.03
N VAL A 1112 3.21 -26.60 12.67
CA VAL A 1112 4.50 -26.19 12.05
C VAL A 1112 4.89 -26.92 10.77
N LYS A 1113 4.52 -28.18 10.53
CA LYS A 1113 4.92 -28.91 9.31
C LYS A 1113 3.78 -29.68 8.65
N ARG A 1114 3.89 -29.79 7.31
CA ARG A 1114 3.06 -30.60 6.42
C ARG A 1114 2.89 -31.99 7.02
N ARG A 1115 1.64 -32.44 7.22
CA ARG A 1115 1.37 -33.84 7.54
C ARG A 1115 1.62 -34.69 6.30
N VAL A 1116 2.31 -35.79 6.49
CA VAL A 1116 2.88 -36.61 5.43
C VAL A 1116 2.37 -38.04 5.61
N TYR A 1117 1.71 -38.57 4.57
CA TYR A 1117 1.31 -39.97 4.52
C TYR A 1117 2.46 -40.81 3.99
N ASN A 1118 2.69 -41.95 4.64
CA ASN A 1118 3.59 -42.98 4.15
C ASN A 1118 2.75 -44.22 3.81
N TYR A 1119 2.89 -44.71 2.58
CA TYR A 1119 2.12 -45.84 2.07
C TYR A 1119 2.98 -47.11 2.06
N ARG A 1120 2.39 -48.22 2.45
CA ARG A 1120 2.98 -49.56 2.33
C ARG A 1120 1.90 -50.59 2.02
N VAL A 1121 2.26 -51.60 1.24
CA VAL A 1121 1.36 -52.72 0.93
C VAL A 1121 1.71 -53.87 1.85
N VAL A 1122 0.72 -54.35 2.60
CA VAL A 1122 0.91 -55.43 3.57
C VAL A 1122 0.05 -56.63 3.18
N MET A 1123 0.62 -57.82 3.38
CA MET A 1123 -0.09 -59.10 3.32
C MET A 1123 -0.43 -59.53 4.73
N VAL A 1124 -1.64 -60.07 4.91
CA VAL A 1124 -2.11 -60.57 6.21
C VAL A 1124 -2.11 -62.10 6.17
N LYS A 1125 -1.47 -62.70 7.18
CA LYS A 1125 -1.37 -64.14 7.37
C LYS A 1125 -1.75 -64.47 8.80
N GLY A 1126 -2.97 -64.99 8.99
CA GLY A 1126 -3.58 -65.10 10.32
C GLY A 1126 -3.68 -63.72 10.96
N ASP A 1127 -3.23 -63.57 12.22
CA ASP A 1127 -3.27 -62.28 12.93
C ASP A 1127 -2.08 -61.36 12.63
N THR A 1128 -1.16 -61.75 11.74
CA THR A 1128 0.07 -60.98 11.48
C THR A 1128 0.01 -60.26 10.14
N ALA A 1129 0.17 -58.94 10.16
CA ALA A 1129 0.36 -58.11 8.97
C ALA A 1129 1.86 -57.91 8.67
N LEU A 1130 2.29 -58.27 7.47
CA LEU A 1130 3.68 -58.21 7.00
C LEU A 1130 3.79 -57.35 5.75
N ASP A 1131 4.84 -56.55 5.63
CA ASP A 1131 5.13 -55.83 4.38
C ASP A 1131 5.36 -56.84 3.23
N MET A 1132 4.66 -56.65 2.12
CA MET A 1132 4.83 -57.50 0.93
C MET A 1132 6.16 -57.23 0.25
N ARG A 1133 6.67 -56.00 0.33
CA ARG A 1133 7.87 -55.60 -0.39
C ARG A 1133 9.07 -56.43 0.05
N GLY A 1134 9.74 -57.06 -0.92
CA GLY A 1134 10.89 -57.93 -0.67
C GLY A 1134 10.56 -59.30 -0.04
N ARG A 1135 9.27 -59.61 0.19
CA ARG A 1135 8.84 -60.84 0.88
C ARG A 1135 7.86 -61.72 0.09
N CYS A 1136 7.39 -61.25 -1.07
CA CYS A 1136 6.49 -62.00 -1.96
C CYS A 1136 7.20 -62.53 -3.21
N SER A 1137 6.66 -63.62 -3.78
CA SER A 1137 7.11 -64.25 -5.02
C SER A 1137 6.85 -63.36 -6.25
N ALA A 1138 7.45 -63.69 -7.40
CA ALA A 1138 7.23 -62.94 -8.64
C ALA A 1138 5.75 -62.95 -9.07
N GLY A 1139 5.08 -64.11 -8.98
CA GLY A 1139 3.65 -64.23 -9.30
C GLY A 1139 2.75 -63.45 -8.33
N GLN A 1140 3.04 -63.52 -7.02
CA GLN A 1140 2.31 -62.75 -6.00
C GLN A 1140 2.44 -61.23 -6.22
N LYS A 1141 3.62 -60.76 -6.64
CA LYS A 1141 3.87 -59.35 -6.97
C LYS A 1141 3.00 -58.86 -8.12
N VAL A 1142 2.98 -59.64 -9.21
CA VAL A 1142 2.20 -59.32 -10.41
C VAL A 1142 0.71 -59.31 -10.07
N LEU A 1143 0.22 -60.34 -9.37
CA LEU A 1143 -1.18 -60.44 -9.00
C LEU A 1143 -1.63 -59.31 -8.06
N ALA A 1144 -0.85 -59.01 -7.01
CA ALA A 1144 -1.15 -57.91 -6.08
C ALA A 1144 -1.20 -56.56 -6.81
N SER A 1145 -0.25 -56.32 -7.72
CA SER A 1145 -0.18 -55.08 -8.49
C SER A 1145 -1.37 -54.94 -9.46
N LEU A 1146 -1.80 -56.03 -10.10
CA LEU A 1146 -3.00 -56.05 -10.94
C LEU A 1146 -4.27 -55.75 -10.13
N ILE A 1147 -4.44 -56.38 -8.97
CA ILE A 1147 -5.60 -56.18 -8.09
C ILE A 1147 -5.65 -54.75 -7.56
N ILE A 1148 -4.52 -54.21 -7.12
CA ILE A 1148 -4.46 -52.81 -6.65
C ILE A 1148 -4.83 -51.86 -7.79
N ARG A 1149 -4.36 -52.11 -9.02
CA ARG A 1149 -4.75 -51.29 -10.19
C ARG A 1149 -6.24 -51.41 -10.51
N LEU A 1150 -6.82 -52.60 -10.41
CA LEU A 1150 -8.27 -52.81 -10.59
C LEU A 1150 -9.07 -52.02 -9.55
N ALA A 1151 -8.68 -52.08 -8.28
CA ALA A 1151 -9.32 -51.33 -7.20
C ALA A 1151 -9.20 -49.81 -7.40
N LEU A 1152 -8.01 -49.33 -7.78
CA LEU A 1152 -7.81 -47.90 -8.09
C LEU A 1152 -8.63 -47.45 -9.29
N ALA A 1153 -8.77 -48.29 -10.32
CA ALA A 1153 -9.60 -47.97 -11.47
C ALA A 1153 -11.07 -47.84 -11.05
N GLU A 1154 -11.56 -48.75 -10.21
CA GLU A 1154 -12.92 -48.72 -9.68
C GLU A 1154 -13.21 -47.46 -8.85
N THR A 1155 -12.29 -47.09 -7.96
CA THR A 1155 -12.50 -45.95 -7.06
C THR A 1155 -12.36 -44.58 -7.74
N PHE A 1156 -11.46 -44.45 -8.72
CA PHE A 1156 -11.11 -43.15 -9.33
C PHE A 1156 -11.63 -42.96 -10.77
N CYS A 1157 -12.09 -44.00 -11.46
CA CYS A 1157 -12.52 -43.92 -12.87
C CYS A 1157 -14.04 -44.00 -13.05
N LEU A 1158 -14.84 -43.40 -12.15
CA LEU A 1158 -16.31 -43.45 -12.21
C LEU A 1158 -16.90 -42.98 -13.57
N ASN A 1159 -16.24 -42.03 -14.23
CA ASN A 1159 -16.68 -41.46 -15.51
C ASN A 1159 -15.98 -42.04 -16.75
N CYS A 1160 -14.99 -42.94 -16.58
CA CYS A 1160 -14.22 -43.56 -17.65
C CYS A 1160 -14.10 -45.06 -17.39
N GLY A 1161 -14.85 -45.88 -18.13
CA GLY A 1161 -14.90 -47.32 -17.93
C GLY A 1161 -13.71 -48.09 -18.51
N ILE A 1162 -12.58 -47.44 -18.81
CA ILE A 1162 -11.48 -48.01 -19.58
C ILE A 1162 -10.39 -48.56 -18.64
N LEU A 1163 -9.91 -49.77 -18.90
CA LEU A 1163 -8.73 -50.34 -18.24
C LEU A 1163 -7.89 -51.17 -19.22
N ALA A 1164 -6.57 -50.99 -19.21
CA ALA A 1164 -5.65 -51.80 -20.01
C ALA A 1164 -4.75 -52.67 -19.14
N LEU A 1165 -4.71 -53.96 -19.44
CA LEU A 1165 -3.86 -54.97 -18.80
C LEU A 1165 -2.85 -55.48 -19.84
N ASP A 1166 -1.58 -55.17 -19.62
CA ASP A 1166 -0.47 -55.58 -20.50
C ASP A 1166 0.23 -56.80 -19.91
N GLU A 1167 0.17 -57.92 -20.63
CA GLU A 1167 0.74 -59.22 -20.26
C GLU A 1167 0.40 -59.67 -18.82
N PRO A 1168 -0.91 -59.75 -18.46
CA PRO A 1168 -1.34 -60.00 -17.08
C PRO A 1168 -0.97 -61.39 -16.54
N THR A 1169 -0.60 -62.32 -17.40
CA THR A 1169 -0.21 -63.69 -17.03
C THR A 1169 1.29 -63.86 -16.77
N THR A 1170 2.08 -62.80 -16.88
CA THR A 1170 3.53 -62.86 -16.69
C THR A 1170 3.90 -63.39 -15.30
N ASN A 1171 4.72 -64.45 -15.25
CA ASN A 1171 5.16 -65.10 -14.00
C ASN A 1171 4.03 -65.69 -13.12
N LEU A 1172 2.83 -65.89 -13.68
CA LEU A 1172 1.76 -66.64 -13.00
C LEU A 1172 1.82 -68.12 -13.36
N ASP A 1173 1.44 -68.97 -12.41
CA ASP A 1173 1.21 -70.39 -12.67
C ASP A 1173 -0.17 -70.60 -13.30
N ARG A 1174 -0.40 -71.80 -13.85
CA ARG A 1174 -1.65 -72.13 -14.57
C ARG A 1174 -2.90 -71.96 -13.69
N GLU A 1175 -2.83 -72.33 -12.42
CA GLU A 1175 -3.96 -72.21 -11.49
C GLU A 1175 -4.36 -70.75 -11.21
N ASN A 1176 -3.39 -69.86 -11.03
CA ASN A 1176 -3.67 -68.43 -10.86
C ASN A 1176 -4.05 -67.76 -12.20
N ILE A 1177 -3.57 -68.24 -13.35
CA ILE A 1177 -4.02 -67.79 -14.68
C ILE A 1177 -5.51 -68.11 -14.88
N GLU A 1178 -5.92 -69.34 -14.59
CA GLU A 1178 -7.34 -69.76 -14.68
C GLU A 1178 -8.21 -68.95 -13.71
N SER A 1179 -7.77 -68.77 -12.47
CA SER A 1179 -8.51 -67.98 -11.46
C SER A 1179 -8.60 -66.49 -11.81
N LEU A 1180 -7.54 -65.93 -12.39
CA LEU A 1180 -7.53 -64.55 -12.90
C LEU A 1180 -8.49 -64.40 -14.09
N ALA A 1181 -8.50 -65.36 -15.02
CA ALA A 1181 -9.44 -65.37 -16.14
C ALA A 1181 -10.89 -65.39 -15.63
N HIS A 1182 -11.20 -66.25 -14.64
CA HIS A 1182 -12.51 -66.30 -14.02
C HIS A 1182 -12.91 -64.98 -13.35
N ALA A 1183 -12.02 -64.37 -12.56
CA ALA A 1183 -12.30 -63.09 -11.91
C ALA A 1183 -12.50 -61.95 -12.91
N LEU A 1184 -11.71 -61.90 -13.99
CA LEU A 1184 -11.90 -60.92 -15.06
C LEU A 1184 -13.24 -61.11 -15.76
N VAL A 1185 -13.67 -62.36 -16.00
CA VAL A 1185 -14.99 -62.65 -16.56
C VAL A 1185 -16.11 -62.20 -15.60
N GLU A 1186 -15.96 -62.39 -14.29
CA GLU A 1186 -16.92 -61.87 -13.30
C GLU A 1186 -16.98 -60.34 -13.26
N ILE A 1187 -15.83 -59.67 -13.38
CA ILE A 1187 -15.76 -58.21 -13.49
C ILE A 1187 -16.45 -57.74 -14.78
N ILE A 1188 -16.18 -58.39 -15.91
CA ILE A 1188 -16.84 -58.10 -17.19
C ILE A 1188 -18.35 -58.31 -17.06
N LYS A 1189 -18.80 -59.43 -16.45
CA LYS A 1189 -20.21 -59.75 -16.26
C LYS A 1189 -20.92 -58.73 -15.37
N SER A 1190 -20.35 -58.42 -14.20
CA SER A 1190 -20.92 -57.45 -13.27
C SER A 1190 -20.99 -56.05 -13.86
N ARG A 1191 -20.04 -55.68 -14.73
CA ARG A 1191 -19.98 -54.35 -15.36
C ARG A 1191 -20.57 -54.29 -16.76
N SER A 1192 -20.96 -55.41 -17.37
CA SER A 1192 -21.59 -55.44 -18.69
C SER A 1192 -22.91 -54.66 -18.75
N GLY A 1193 -23.60 -54.50 -17.60
CA GLY A 1193 -24.79 -53.64 -17.48
C GLY A 1193 -24.50 -52.14 -17.44
N GLN A 1194 -23.24 -51.72 -17.21
CA GLN A 1194 -22.83 -50.32 -17.28
C GLN A 1194 -22.57 -49.94 -18.75
N ARG A 1195 -23.19 -48.85 -19.22
CA ARG A 1195 -23.28 -48.54 -20.67
C ARG A 1195 -21.95 -48.30 -21.41
N ASN A 1196 -20.77 -48.30 -20.79
CA ASN A 1196 -19.49 -47.99 -21.47
C ASN A 1196 -18.23 -48.61 -20.80
N PHE A 1197 -18.30 -49.80 -20.20
CA PHE A 1197 -17.09 -50.47 -19.67
C PHE A 1197 -16.23 -51.05 -20.80
N GLN A 1198 -14.92 -50.82 -20.79
CA GLN A 1198 -13.96 -51.33 -21.78
C GLN A 1198 -12.70 -51.85 -21.11
N LEU A 1199 -12.49 -53.15 -21.22
CA LEU A 1199 -11.27 -53.81 -20.82
C LEU A 1199 -10.42 -54.08 -22.08
N LEU A 1200 -9.13 -53.74 -22.03
CA LEU A 1200 -8.15 -54.04 -23.06
C LEU A 1200 -7.14 -55.01 -22.47
N ILE A 1201 -7.01 -56.20 -23.06
CA ILE A 1201 -6.05 -57.22 -22.63
C ILE A 1201 -5.04 -57.41 -23.76
N ILE A 1202 -3.75 -57.26 -23.45
CA ILE A 1202 -2.65 -57.66 -24.32
C ILE A 1202 -2.00 -58.90 -23.72
N THR A 1203 -1.81 -59.93 -24.54
CA THR A 1203 -1.14 -61.14 -24.11
C THR A 1203 -0.45 -61.86 -25.27
N HIS A 1204 0.54 -62.68 -24.97
CA HIS A 1204 1.07 -63.71 -25.88
C HIS A 1204 0.58 -65.12 -25.53
N ASP A 1205 -0.15 -65.26 -24.43
CA ASP A 1205 -0.65 -66.53 -23.89
C ASP A 1205 -1.99 -66.87 -24.57
N GLU A 1206 -1.94 -67.77 -25.57
CA GLU A 1206 -3.13 -68.19 -26.29
C GLU A 1206 -4.09 -69.03 -25.41
N ASP A 1207 -3.57 -69.76 -24.40
CA ASP A 1207 -4.39 -70.54 -23.46
C ASP A 1207 -5.25 -69.60 -22.60
N PHE A 1208 -4.69 -68.47 -22.14
CA PHE A 1208 -5.43 -67.44 -21.43
C PHE A 1208 -6.55 -66.82 -22.29
N VAL A 1209 -6.29 -66.61 -23.58
CA VAL A 1209 -7.29 -66.09 -24.53
C VAL A 1209 -8.40 -67.12 -24.75
N GLU A 1210 -8.07 -68.41 -24.83
CA GLU A 1210 -9.05 -69.48 -24.93
C GLU A 1210 -9.95 -69.53 -23.68
N LEU A 1211 -9.36 -69.45 -22.48
CA LEU A 1211 -10.10 -69.40 -21.21
C LEU A 1211 -11.08 -68.22 -21.15
N LEU A 1212 -10.64 -67.04 -21.61
CA LEU A 1212 -11.52 -65.87 -21.74
C LEU A 1212 -12.58 -66.07 -22.85
N GLY A 1213 -12.24 -66.74 -23.94
CA GLY A 1213 -13.11 -67.04 -25.09
C GLY A 1213 -14.21 -68.07 -24.80
N ARG A 1214 -14.03 -68.92 -23.78
CA ARG A 1214 -15.11 -69.79 -23.25
C ARG A 1214 -16.27 -68.98 -22.64
N SER A 1215 -16.05 -67.71 -22.34
CA SER A 1215 -17.11 -66.79 -21.95
C SER A 1215 -17.82 -66.21 -23.18
N SER A 1216 -19.14 -66.02 -23.13
CA SER A 1216 -19.96 -65.52 -24.24
C SER A 1216 -19.72 -64.04 -24.61
N TYR A 1217 -18.62 -63.44 -24.15
CA TYR A 1217 -18.33 -62.01 -24.28
C TYR A 1217 -17.26 -61.68 -25.31
N ILE A 1218 -16.65 -62.68 -25.96
CA ILE A 1218 -15.58 -62.51 -26.96
C ILE A 1218 -15.92 -63.27 -28.24
N GLU A 1219 -16.21 -62.54 -29.31
CA GLU A 1219 -16.38 -63.12 -30.65
C GLU A 1219 -15.11 -62.99 -31.50
N HIS A 1220 -14.36 -61.90 -31.28
CA HIS A 1220 -13.22 -61.49 -32.09
C HIS A 1220 -12.07 -61.01 -31.21
N PHE A 1221 -10.85 -61.26 -31.67
CA PHE A 1221 -9.62 -60.70 -31.11
C PHE A 1221 -8.76 -60.12 -32.23
N TYR A 1222 -7.75 -59.32 -31.89
CA TYR A 1222 -6.78 -58.87 -32.87
C TYR A 1222 -5.47 -59.63 -32.71
N ARG A 1223 -4.97 -60.17 -33.82
CA ARG A 1223 -3.65 -60.77 -33.93
C ARG A 1223 -2.68 -59.75 -34.52
N ILE A 1224 -1.59 -59.50 -33.81
CA ILE A 1224 -0.53 -58.57 -34.19
C ILE A 1224 0.68 -59.38 -34.64
N ARG A 1225 1.14 -59.12 -35.86
CA ARG A 1225 2.26 -59.85 -36.48
C ARG A 1225 3.18 -58.89 -37.23
N LYS A 1226 4.34 -59.39 -37.64
CA LYS A 1226 5.23 -58.68 -38.57
C LYS A 1226 4.83 -59.00 -40.01
N ASN A 1227 4.74 -57.99 -40.85
CA ASN A 1227 4.59 -58.16 -42.29
C ASN A 1227 5.95 -58.49 -42.94
N GLN A 1228 5.99 -58.57 -44.27
CA GLN A 1228 7.22 -58.89 -45.02
C GLN A 1228 8.31 -57.83 -44.82
N ASP A 1229 7.93 -56.57 -44.65
CA ASP A 1229 8.82 -55.43 -44.41
C ASP A 1229 9.22 -55.27 -42.93
N GLN A 1230 8.96 -56.28 -42.08
CA GLN A 1230 9.19 -56.23 -40.63
C GLN A 1230 8.41 -55.14 -39.88
N ASN A 1231 7.40 -54.55 -40.53
CA ASN A 1231 6.45 -53.61 -39.93
C ASN A 1231 5.32 -54.35 -39.22
N SER A 1232 4.79 -53.76 -38.16
CA SER A 1232 3.72 -54.35 -37.36
C SER A 1232 2.37 -54.20 -38.06
N GLU A 1233 1.65 -55.32 -38.23
CA GLU A 1233 0.34 -55.43 -38.90
C GLU A 1233 -0.72 -55.94 -37.91
N ILE A 1234 -1.89 -55.30 -37.89
CA ILE A 1234 -3.02 -55.66 -37.03
C ILE A 1234 -4.10 -56.36 -37.85
N THR A 1235 -4.36 -57.63 -37.53
CA THR A 1235 -5.39 -58.45 -38.21
C THR A 1235 -6.50 -58.82 -37.24
N LYS A 1236 -7.76 -58.68 -37.66
CA LYS A 1236 -8.93 -59.09 -36.86
C LYS A 1236 -9.21 -60.57 -37.11
N CYS A 1237 -9.24 -61.38 -36.05
CA CYS A 1237 -9.46 -62.82 -36.09
C CYS A 1237 -10.73 -63.19 -35.30
N SER A 1238 -11.37 -64.31 -35.67
CA SER A 1238 -12.48 -64.88 -34.89
C SER A 1238 -11.94 -65.84 -33.83
N ILE A 1239 -12.58 -65.89 -32.66
CA ILE A 1239 -12.17 -66.80 -31.58
C ILE A 1239 -12.19 -68.27 -32.04
N SER A 1240 -13.07 -68.64 -32.98
CA SER A 1240 -13.15 -70.00 -33.53
C SER A 1240 -11.90 -70.44 -34.31
N SER A 1241 -11.05 -69.49 -34.71
CA SER A 1241 -9.77 -69.80 -35.39
C SER A 1241 -8.62 -70.19 -34.45
N LEU A 1242 -8.79 -70.05 -33.13
CA LEU A 1242 -7.82 -70.56 -32.14
C LEU A 1242 -7.91 -72.08 -32.01
N SER A 1243 -9.13 -72.63 -32.08
CA SER A 1243 -9.40 -74.07 -31.97
C SER A 1243 -8.95 -74.92 -33.17
N SER A 1244 -8.60 -74.30 -34.31
CA SER A 1244 -8.24 -75.02 -35.54
C SER A 1244 -6.76 -75.41 -35.66
N TYR A 1245 -5.91 -75.11 -34.66
CA TYR A 1245 -4.47 -75.41 -34.67
C TYR A 1245 -4.06 -76.61 -33.77
N LEU A 1246 -5.04 -77.35 -33.23
CA LEU A 1246 -4.82 -78.52 -32.35
C LEU A 1246 -5.33 -79.85 -32.93
N HIS A 1247 -5.48 -79.94 -34.25
CA HIS A 1247 -5.65 -81.22 -34.97
C HIS A 1247 -4.61 -81.41 -36.06
#